data_AF-A0A448T208-F1
#
_entry.id   AF-A0A448T208-F1
#
_cell.length_a   1.000
_cell.length_b   1.000
_cell.length_c   1.000
_cell.angle_alpha   90.00
_cell.angle_beta   90.00
_cell.angle_gamma   90.00
#
_symmetry.space_group_name_H-M   'P 1'
#
loop_
_entity.id
_entity.type
_entity.pdbx_description
1 polymer ?
#
loop_
_entity_poly.entity_id
_entity_poly.type
_entity_poly.pdbx_seq_one_letter_code
_entity_poly.pdbx_strand_id
1 'polypeptide(L)'
;MMAKSEQLTLAGADCGQIRLAELSVYNWGSFHQLHTAVIDPLGTLVTGDNGSGKSTLIDGLMALLLPAGKASFNIAAAQGDRTDRSLVSYMRGSFGSEHDGAKTRVKSKREGPVLTALRALYRADDGSCIVLAALFWTTKHSHALADISRIYLVARRDVALKELLDRFGEGNVRGLNQWLKEDPAITPCGDNFSDYQETYRRCLHMENKNAPALLARALGLKKIDDLTELIRELVLEASGVKDDARRVVDEFADLVAIHERLLDARNQRDHLIRFPDLDRSLRSSEAEIKRLTAQLDALPVYMGECGFRLWDSRIKGLQNQLDALALEIRQLDRDEQETQEQVEKTHTDYINAGGDRIEIIKQELAQAQRQLESVGVKASEYQQEVKALGLETSLREGVFLHNQAISREKLQTISDEKRAAQDGFGALSAELANLQGQLRQLEQELEGIRARPDSNIDLRFQRLRDEMVAALALPREQCLFIGELLDVDPDQQHWQGAIERALGGIRTTLAVPEASFHLVTRWLNQRHTGLHVRVQVVREAVASAQPAFHHDGYLHKLTWREHPYRSWLQHHLARFDLHCVDTVETLDATAFSMTQQGLIHRDQGRFEKKDQHKVDDRRAWQLGFSNQTRIALLEQDIKSSGSELSKTQKALESARIDLDEVNQREALWQKLPRYRWEDIDAPLWQGKVGRIEQQLNQWVASGSDLQQCKARWEEAKQRLATLRERKTARMPAKAGWIMKKPTRSASRIKPARLLSLGWKTKCVFCCNNESGLWTTRSCLNWRFWLNHIASGW
;
A
#
# COMPACT_ATOMS: atom_id res chain seq x y z
N MET A 1 3.82 40.37 -24.41
CA MET A 1 5.04 41.00 -24.95
C MET A 1 4.96 40.87 -26.47
N MET A 2 4.79 41.99 -27.17
CA MET A 2 4.65 42.05 -28.61
C MET A 2 5.96 41.61 -29.29
N ALA A 3 5.91 40.56 -30.12
CA ALA A 3 7.00 40.21 -31.02
C ALA A 3 6.88 41.08 -32.27
N LYS A 4 7.89 41.93 -32.49
CA LYS A 4 8.07 42.75 -33.69
C LYS A 4 8.24 41.87 -34.92
N SER A 5 7.40 42.08 -35.91
CA SER A 5 7.61 41.67 -37.29
C SER A 5 8.73 42.53 -37.91
N GLU A 6 9.93 41.98 -38.06
CA GLU A 6 10.97 42.56 -38.92
C GLU A 6 10.72 42.12 -40.36
N GLN A 7 10.28 43.08 -41.17
CA GLN A 7 10.19 42.96 -42.62
C GLN A 7 11.59 42.81 -43.21
N LEU A 8 11.82 41.73 -43.96
CA LEU A 8 13.00 41.57 -44.82
C LEU A 8 12.97 42.66 -45.92
N THR A 9 13.78 43.70 -45.76
CA THR A 9 14.19 44.58 -46.86
C THR A 9 15.25 43.88 -47.69
N LEU A 10 14.88 43.47 -48.92
CA LEU A 10 15.81 43.17 -50.01
C LEU A 10 16.59 44.44 -50.36
N ALA A 11 17.89 44.45 -50.02
CA ALA A 11 18.86 45.41 -50.55
C ALA A 11 19.99 44.62 -51.21
N GLY A 12 19.80 44.25 -52.48
CA GLY A 12 20.87 43.80 -53.35
C GLY A 12 21.73 44.98 -53.73
N ALA A 13 22.92 45.10 -53.13
CA ALA A 13 23.96 45.98 -53.65
C ALA A 13 24.58 45.31 -54.87
N ASP A 14 24.52 46.00 -56.00
CA ASP A 14 24.81 45.52 -57.35
C ASP A 14 26.35 45.40 -57.55
N CYS A 15 26.95 44.33 -57.05
CA CYS A 15 28.41 44.07 -57.18
C CYS A 15 28.84 43.58 -58.58
N GLY A 16 27.92 43.56 -59.55
CA GLY A 16 28.18 43.08 -60.92
C GLY A 16 28.54 41.60 -60.98
N GLN A 17 29.21 41.17 -62.06
CA GLN A 17 29.57 39.77 -62.25
C GLN A 17 30.88 39.44 -61.52
N ILE A 18 30.84 38.44 -60.64
CA ILE A 18 32.02 37.93 -59.95
C ILE A 18 32.72 36.88 -60.82
N ARG A 19 33.99 37.10 -61.15
CA ARG A 19 34.80 36.20 -62.01
C ARG A 19 36.04 35.70 -61.29
N LEU A 20 36.46 34.48 -61.62
CA LEU A 20 37.72 33.92 -61.13
C LEU A 20 38.88 34.67 -61.79
N ALA A 21 39.76 35.27 -60.99
CA ALA A 21 40.90 36.06 -61.45
C ALA A 21 42.24 35.34 -61.27
N GLU A 22 42.40 34.57 -60.18
CA GLU A 22 43.61 33.78 -59.97
C GLU A 22 43.31 32.44 -59.29
N LEU A 23 44.10 31.42 -59.64
CA LEU A 23 44.08 30.13 -58.98
C LEU A 23 45.51 29.75 -58.60
N SER A 24 45.76 29.61 -57.31
CA SER A 24 47.06 29.21 -56.77
C SER A 24 47.00 27.84 -56.12
N VAL A 25 48.03 27.03 -56.37
CA VAL A 25 48.16 25.68 -55.84
C VAL A 25 49.57 25.46 -55.26
N TYR A 26 49.63 24.79 -54.11
CA TYR A 26 50.88 24.42 -53.44
C TYR A 26 50.88 22.92 -53.18
N ASN A 27 51.89 22.21 -53.70
CA ASN A 27 52.04 20.75 -53.55
C ASN A 27 50.74 19.96 -53.85
N TRP A 28 50.14 20.24 -55.01
CA TRP A 28 48.86 19.66 -55.46
C TRP A 28 49.04 18.83 -56.73
N GLY A 29 48.76 17.53 -56.66
CA GLY A 29 48.91 16.58 -57.75
C GLY A 29 50.34 16.61 -58.32
N SER A 30 50.45 16.93 -59.61
CA SER A 30 51.74 17.08 -60.31
C SER A 30 52.52 18.35 -59.95
N PHE A 31 51.88 19.39 -59.41
CA PHE A 31 52.50 20.68 -59.07
C PHE A 31 53.31 20.59 -57.78
N HIS A 32 54.55 21.10 -57.77
CA HIS A 32 55.46 21.09 -56.63
C HIS A 32 55.82 22.53 -56.25
N GLN A 33 55.82 22.88 -54.95
CA GLN A 33 55.87 24.28 -54.49
C GLN A 33 54.69 25.11 -55.01
N LEU A 34 54.78 26.44 -54.88
CA LEU A 34 53.71 27.39 -55.16
C LEU A 34 53.66 27.70 -56.66
N HIS A 35 52.50 27.48 -57.26
CA HIS A 35 52.19 27.91 -58.62
C HIS A 35 50.91 28.76 -58.61
N THR A 36 50.88 29.83 -59.40
CA THR A 36 49.72 30.71 -59.55
C THR A 36 49.41 30.89 -61.02
N ALA A 37 48.18 30.61 -61.42
CA ALA A 37 47.64 30.88 -62.74
C ALA A 37 46.73 32.11 -62.68
N VAL A 38 47.02 33.10 -63.54
CA VAL A 38 46.17 34.27 -63.75
C VAL A 38 45.12 33.91 -64.82
N ILE A 39 43.86 34.24 -64.56
CA ILE A 39 42.72 33.95 -65.41
C ILE A 39 42.20 35.27 -65.99
N ASP A 40 42.19 35.37 -67.32
CA ASP A 40 41.65 36.51 -68.03
C ASP A 40 40.11 36.57 -67.88
N PRO A 41 39.52 37.75 -67.60
CA PRO A 41 38.07 37.90 -67.44
C PRO A 41 37.23 37.46 -68.66
N LEU A 42 37.80 37.51 -69.88
CA LEU A 42 37.14 37.07 -71.11
C LEU A 42 37.28 35.56 -71.37
N GLY A 43 38.13 34.88 -70.60
CA GLY A 43 38.36 33.44 -70.66
C GLY A 43 39.82 33.08 -70.90
N THR A 44 40.23 31.92 -70.40
CA THR A 44 41.61 31.42 -70.50
C THR A 44 41.63 29.98 -71.00
N LEU A 45 42.40 29.71 -72.05
CA LEU A 45 42.61 28.37 -72.59
C LEU A 45 43.87 27.74 -71.98
N VAL A 46 43.70 26.63 -71.26
CA VAL A 46 44.82 25.87 -70.67
C VAL A 46 45.19 24.70 -71.59
N THR A 47 46.36 24.78 -72.23
CA THR A 47 46.87 23.75 -73.18
C THR A 47 48.17 23.10 -72.68
N GLY A 48 48.58 22.00 -73.33
CA GLY A 48 49.80 21.24 -73.00
C GLY A 48 49.63 19.75 -73.24
N ASP A 49 50.69 18.95 -73.08
CA ASP A 49 50.66 17.50 -73.32
C ASP A 49 49.85 16.72 -72.28
N ASN A 50 49.52 15.46 -72.59
CA ASN A 50 48.87 14.57 -71.62
C ASN A 50 49.76 14.35 -70.40
N GLY A 51 49.19 14.50 -69.19
CA GLY A 51 49.94 14.41 -67.94
C GLY A 51 50.60 15.70 -67.47
N SER A 52 50.48 16.81 -68.22
CA SER A 52 51.07 18.11 -67.83
C SER A 52 50.37 18.84 -66.66
N GLY A 53 49.29 18.28 -66.11
CA GLY A 53 48.58 18.85 -64.95
C GLY A 53 47.40 19.78 -65.27
N LYS A 54 46.93 19.84 -66.53
CA LYS A 54 45.79 20.69 -66.95
C LYS A 54 44.53 20.46 -66.09
N SER A 55 44.03 19.22 -66.06
CA SER A 55 42.85 18.86 -65.25
C SER A 55 43.14 18.96 -63.76
N THR A 56 44.38 18.69 -63.34
CA THR A 56 44.82 18.80 -61.94
C THR A 56 44.67 20.21 -61.39
N LEU A 57 44.91 21.25 -62.21
CA LEU A 57 44.69 22.63 -61.79
C LEU A 57 43.21 22.91 -61.51
N ILE A 58 42.31 22.49 -62.41
CA ILE A 58 40.85 22.66 -62.26
C ILE A 58 40.30 21.82 -61.10
N ASP A 59 40.84 20.63 -60.87
CA ASP A 59 40.52 19.80 -59.70
C ASP A 59 40.81 20.52 -58.38
N GLY A 60 41.84 21.39 -58.35
CA GLY A 60 42.14 22.23 -57.19
C GLY A 60 41.03 23.24 -56.89
N LEU A 61 40.41 23.82 -57.92
CA LEU A 61 39.24 24.68 -57.75
C LEU A 61 38.03 23.89 -57.25
N MET A 62 37.81 22.67 -57.75
CA MET A 62 36.72 21.82 -57.27
C MET A 62 36.89 21.44 -55.80
N ALA A 63 38.13 21.20 -55.34
CA ALA A 63 38.44 20.93 -53.93
C ALA A 63 38.10 22.12 -53.00
N LEU A 64 38.08 23.35 -53.53
CA LEU A 64 37.67 24.54 -52.77
C LEU A 64 36.14 24.74 -52.73
N LEU A 65 35.39 24.13 -53.63
CA LEU A 65 33.94 24.35 -53.79
C LEU A 65 33.07 23.18 -53.31
N LEU A 66 33.65 21.98 -53.17
CA LEU A 66 32.95 20.77 -52.75
C LEU A 66 33.59 20.12 -51.52
N PRO A 67 32.80 19.45 -50.66
CA PRO A 67 33.35 18.75 -49.51
C PRO A 67 34.21 17.58 -49.97
N ALA A 68 35.29 17.30 -49.23
CA ALA A 68 36.32 16.32 -49.58
C ALA A 68 35.81 14.90 -49.89
N GLY A 69 34.64 14.50 -49.38
CA GLY A 69 34.01 13.21 -49.66
C GLY A 69 33.09 13.17 -50.88
N LYS A 70 32.65 14.32 -51.40
CA LYS A 70 31.78 14.43 -52.60
C LYS A 70 32.51 14.98 -53.83
N ALA A 71 33.70 15.55 -53.65
CA ALA A 71 34.55 16.00 -54.75
C ALA A 71 35.06 14.79 -55.55
N SER A 72 34.65 14.68 -56.81
CA SER A 72 35.23 13.71 -57.75
C SER A 72 36.27 14.44 -58.61
N PHE A 73 37.48 13.89 -58.67
CA PHE A 73 38.62 14.53 -59.34
C PHE A 73 38.97 13.81 -60.64
N ASN A 74 39.54 14.54 -61.61
CA ASN A 74 39.94 14.07 -62.94
C ASN A 74 38.81 13.48 -63.80
N ILE A 75 37.60 14.03 -63.69
CA ILE A 75 36.39 13.51 -64.35
C ILE A 75 36.52 13.52 -65.88
N ALA A 76 37.26 14.48 -66.46
CA ALA A 76 37.41 14.65 -67.90
C ALA A 76 38.30 13.59 -68.58
N ALA A 77 39.19 12.92 -67.85
CA ALA A 77 40.13 11.94 -68.41
C ALA A 77 39.77 10.48 -68.07
N ALA A 78 38.81 10.25 -67.17
CA ALA A 78 38.39 8.92 -66.75
C ALA A 78 37.31 8.35 -67.70
N GLN A 79 37.72 7.61 -68.73
CA GLN A 79 36.81 6.77 -69.51
C GLN A 79 36.42 5.52 -68.70
N GLY A 80 35.39 5.65 -67.87
CA GLY A 80 34.66 4.50 -67.32
C GLY A 80 35.09 3.98 -65.94
N ASP A 81 36.31 4.22 -65.49
CA ASP A 81 36.77 3.75 -64.16
C ASP A 81 36.75 4.88 -63.11
N ARG A 82 35.93 4.70 -62.07
CA ARG A 82 35.53 5.77 -61.12
C ARG A 82 36.39 5.85 -59.85
N THR A 83 37.45 5.06 -59.74
CA THR A 83 37.99 4.67 -58.42
C THR A 83 39.41 5.16 -58.08
N ASP A 84 40.14 5.83 -58.98
CA ASP A 84 41.59 5.94 -58.77
C ASP A 84 42.13 7.25 -58.16
N ARG A 85 41.33 8.30 -57.95
CA ARG A 85 41.86 9.59 -57.45
C ARG A 85 40.99 10.27 -56.40
N SER A 86 41.45 10.23 -55.15
CA SER A 86 40.88 10.94 -53.99
C SER A 86 41.68 12.20 -53.63
N LEU A 87 41.16 13.05 -52.74
CA LEU A 87 41.89 14.22 -52.21
C LEU A 87 43.31 13.85 -51.71
N VAL A 88 43.44 12.70 -51.05
CA VAL A 88 44.71 12.19 -50.52
C VAL A 88 45.70 11.90 -51.66
N SER A 89 45.21 11.37 -52.78
CA SER A 89 45.99 11.07 -53.99
C SER A 89 46.57 12.33 -54.61
N TYR A 90 45.81 13.43 -54.62
CA TYR A 90 46.29 14.73 -55.08
C TYR A 90 47.29 15.37 -54.13
N MET A 91 47.06 15.36 -52.82
CA MET A 91 48.04 15.87 -51.85
C MET A 91 49.40 15.16 -52.00
N ARG A 92 49.39 13.82 -52.14
CA ARG A 92 50.59 13.00 -52.27
C ARG A 92 51.22 12.98 -53.66
N GLY A 93 50.49 13.43 -54.69
CA GLY A 93 50.94 13.41 -56.08
C GLY A 93 51.15 12.00 -56.62
N SER A 94 50.17 11.12 -56.43
CA SER A 94 50.20 9.73 -56.92
C SER A 94 50.21 9.67 -58.44
N PHE A 95 51.10 8.87 -59.04
CA PHE A 95 51.29 8.83 -60.51
C PHE A 95 51.46 7.44 -61.12
N GLY A 96 51.32 6.37 -60.33
CA GLY A 96 51.33 4.99 -60.84
C GLY A 96 51.15 3.97 -59.72
N SER A 97 51.05 2.69 -60.06
CA SER A 97 51.02 1.58 -59.12
C SER A 97 52.12 0.57 -59.46
N GLU A 98 52.78 0.02 -58.42
CA GLU A 98 53.73 -1.08 -58.54
C GLU A 98 53.08 -2.34 -57.99
N HIS A 99 53.20 -3.45 -58.72
CA HIS A 99 52.62 -4.72 -58.33
C HIS A 99 53.73 -5.71 -58.01
N ASP A 100 53.96 -5.95 -56.72
CA ASP A 100 55.04 -6.81 -56.23
C ASP A 100 54.50 -8.18 -55.81
N GLY A 101 53.75 -8.83 -56.71
CA GLY A 101 53.23 -10.20 -56.60
C GLY A 101 52.16 -10.49 -55.54
N ALA A 102 52.03 -9.68 -54.47
CA ALA A 102 51.04 -9.89 -53.40
C ALA A 102 50.24 -8.64 -52.99
N LYS A 103 50.73 -7.43 -53.27
CA LYS A 103 50.01 -6.16 -53.00
C LYS A 103 50.33 -5.11 -54.06
N THR A 104 49.29 -4.38 -54.49
CA THR A 104 49.44 -3.19 -55.36
C THR A 104 49.77 -1.98 -54.48
N ARG A 105 50.97 -1.41 -54.60
CA ARG A 105 51.37 -0.18 -53.88
C ARG A 105 51.32 1.01 -54.83
N VAL A 106 50.67 2.11 -54.42
CA VAL A 106 50.58 3.33 -55.21
C VAL A 106 51.86 4.16 -55.07
N LYS A 107 52.57 4.43 -56.17
CA LYS A 107 53.74 5.32 -56.22
C LYS A 107 53.28 6.77 -56.09
N SER A 108 53.82 7.46 -55.09
CA SER A 108 53.52 8.86 -54.78
C SER A 108 54.78 9.71 -54.87
N LYS A 109 54.66 10.93 -55.43
CA LYS A 109 55.78 11.90 -55.41
C LYS A 109 56.14 12.35 -54.00
N ARG A 110 55.19 12.25 -53.04
CA ARG A 110 55.33 12.70 -51.66
C ARG A 110 54.88 11.61 -50.69
N GLU A 111 55.83 10.83 -50.20
CA GLU A 111 55.56 9.75 -49.25
C GLU A 111 55.53 10.25 -47.78
N GLY A 112 56.28 11.30 -47.39
CA GLY A 112 56.33 11.84 -46.03
C GLY A 112 55.14 12.73 -45.60
N PRO A 113 55.26 13.43 -44.45
CA PRO A 113 54.37 14.53 -44.07
C PRO A 113 54.30 15.58 -45.19
N VAL A 114 53.09 15.98 -45.58
CA VAL A 114 52.88 16.92 -46.69
C VAL A 114 51.89 17.99 -46.28
N LEU A 115 52.24 19.24 -46.64
CA LEU A 115 51.34 20.39 -46.63
C LEU A 115 50.96 20.72 -48.07
N THR A 116 49.66 20.84 -48.29
CA THR A 116 49.03 21.23 -49.55
C THR A 116 48.14 22.42 -49.28
N ALA A 117 48.20 23.44 -50.13
CA ALA A 117 47.35 24.62 -49.98
C ALA A 117 46.78 25.04 -51.33
N LEU A 118 45.52 25.46 -51.33
CA LEU A 118 44.78 25.87 -52.52
C LEU A 118 44.17 27.25 -52.26
N ARG A 119 44.15 28.09 -53.29
CA ARG A 119 43.55 29.43 -53.22
C ARG A 119 42.91 29.80 -54.55
N ALA A 120 41.66 30.26 -54.51
CA ALA A 120 40.98 30.90 -55.62
C ALA A 120 40.67 32.36 -55.26
N LEU A 121 41.11 33.29 -56.11
CA LEU A 121 40.76 34.71 -56.02
C LEU A 121 39.68 35.03 -57.04
N TYR A 122 38.57 35.57 -56.55
CA TYR A 122 37.50 36.12 -57.36
C TYR A 122 37.52 37.64 -57.30
N ARG A 123 37.28 38.29 -58.44
CA ARG A 123 37.12 39.74 -58.54
C ARG A 123 35.71 40.05 -59.07
N ALA A 124 35.05 40.97 -58.39
CA ALA A 124 33.80 41.57 -58.81
C ALA A 124 34.07 42.79 -59.72
N ASP A 125 33.06 43.21 -60.49
CA ASP A 125 33.19 44.35 -61.42
C ASP A 125 33.40 45.69 -60.69
N ASP A 126 32.97 45.79 -59.43
CA ASP A 126 33.19 46.94 -58.54
C ASP A 126 34.63 46.99 -57.96
N GLY A 127 35.48 46.01 -58.28
CA GLY A 127 36.84 45.87 -57.77
C GLY A 127 36.96 45.09 -56.45
N SER A 128 35.85 44.67 -55.85
CA SER A 128 35.84 43.85 -54.63
C SER A 128 36.50 42.49 -54.89
N CYS A 129 37.28 42.01 -53.91
CA CYS A 129 38.05 40.78 -54.02
C CYS A 129 37.59 39.76 -52.98
N ILE A 130 37.34 38.53 -53.41
CA ILE A 130 36.93 37.43 -52.53
C ILE A 130 37.90 36.28 -52.73
N VAL A 131 38.57 35.88 -51.66
CA VAL A 131 39.51 34.76 -51.66
C VAL A 131 38.90 33.57 -50.95
N LEU A 132 38.92 32.43 -51.62
CA LEU A 132 38.67 31.12 -51.04
C LEU A 132 40.00 30.41 -50.87
N ALA A 133 40.32 29.94 -49.66
CA ALA A 133 41.52 29.15 -49.46
C ALA A 133 41.30 27.96 -48.53
N ALA A 134 42.05 26.90 -48.79
CA ALA A 134 42.06 25.68 -47.98
C ALA A 134 43.50 25.18 -47.82
N LEU A 135 43.85 24.85 -46.58
CA LEU A 135 45.10 24.17 -46.23
C LEU A 135 44.77 22.75 -45.79
N PHE A 136 45.48 21.79 -46.35
CA PHE A 136 45.40 20.38 -46.02
C PHE A 136 46.79 19.90 -45.63
N TRP A 137 46.93 19.24 -44.48
CA TRP A 137 48.21 18.65 -44.10
C TRP A 137 48.07 17.31 -43.40
N THR A 138 49.15 16.54 -43.43
CA THR A 138 49.26 15.30 -42.69
C THR A 138 50.61 15.24 -41.98
N THR A 139 50.58 14.80 -40.72
CA THR A 139 51.77 14.64 -39.87
C THR A 139 52.28 13.20 -39.85
N LYS A 140 51.53 12.24 -40.40
CA LYS A 140 51.82 10.80 -40.38
C LYS A 140 51.80 10.20 -41.78
N HIS A 141 52.45 9.06 -41.96
CA HIS A 141 52.38 8.27 -43.19
C HIS A 141 51.04 7.50 -43.27
N SER A 142 49.93 8.23 -43.51
CA SER A 142 48.60 7.64 -43.67
C SER A 142 47.98 7.96 -45.04
N HIS A 143 47.21 7.00 -45.56
CA HIS A 143 46.43 7.11 -46.79
C HIS A 143 44.93 7.32 -46.51
N ALA A 144 44.51 7.42 -45.24
CA ALA A 144 43.12 7.60 -44.86
C ALA A 144 42.71 9.08 -44.86
N LEU A 145 41.49 9.37 -45.33
CA LEU A 145 40.96 10.73 -45.45
C LEU A 145 40.66 11.40 -44.10
N ALA A 146 40.46 10.59 -43.05
CA ALA A 146 40.24 11.01 -41.67
C ALA A 146 41.52 11.55 -40.99
N ASP A 147 42.69 11.13 -41.44
CA ASP A 147 43.99 11.53 -40.86
C ASP A 147 44.55 12.83 -41.47
N ILE A 148 43.75 13.51 -42.29
CA ILE A 148 44.11 14.79 -42.92
C ILE A 148 43.47 15.92 -42.09
N SER A 149 44.32 16.76 -41.53
CA SER A 149 43.89 18.00 -40.89
C SER A 149 43.67 19.08 -41.94
N ARG A 150 42.67 19.93 -41.70
CA ARG A 150 42.17 20.88 -42.70
C ARG A 150 41.84 22.21 -42.05
N ILE A 151 42.08 23.30 -42.76
CA ILE A 151 41.61 24.64 -42.42
C ILE A 151 41.04 25.27 -43.67
N TYR A 152 39.82 25.78 -43.57
CA TYR A 152 39.15 26.56 -44.61
C TYR A 152 39.00 28.01 -44.16
N LEU A 153 39.15 28.94 -45.10
CA LEU A 153 38.96 30.37 -44.86
C LEU A 153 38.38 31.07 -46.08
N VAL A 154 37.62 32.13 -45.81
CA VAL A 154 37.11 33.07 -46.81
C VAL A 154 37.60 34.46 -46.43
N ALA A 155 38.21 35.19 -47.36
CA ALA A 155 38.66 36.56 -47.13
C ALA A 155 38.02 37.53 -48.13
N ARG A 156 37.67 38.74 -47.67
CA ARG A 156 37.14 39.86 -48.49
C ARG A 156 38.23 40.83 -48.94
N ARG A 157 39.48 40.39 -48.89
CA ARG A 157 40.66 41.08 -49.41
C ARG A 157 41.57 40.09 -50.12
N ASP A 158 42.47 40.61 -50.94
CA ASP A 158 43.51 39.81 -51.57
C ASP A 158 44.50 39.31 -50.49
N VAL A 159 44.41 38.02 -50.15
CA VAL A 159 45.36 37.31 -49.28
C VAL A 159 46.17 36.36 -50.15
N ALA A 160 47.47 36.62 -50.29
CA ALA A 160 48.33 35.78 -51.10
C ALA A 160 48.53 34.40 -50.47
N LEU A 161 48.58 33.34 -51.28
CA LEU A 161 48.79 31.98 -50.77
C LEU A 161 50.17 31.85 -50.08
N LYS A 162 51.16 32.62 -50.53
CA LYS A 162 52.49 32.70 -49.90
C LYS A 162 52.40 33.21 -48.44
N GLU A 163 51.60 34.25 -48.20
CA GLU A 163 51.39 34.81 -46.85
C GLU A 163 50.79 33.76 -45.90
N LEU A 164 49.83 32.96 -46.38
CA LEU A 164 49.24 31.86 -45.61
C LEU A 164 50.26 30.75 -45.30
N LEU A 165 51.11 30.41 -46.28
CA LEU A 165 52.15 29.39 -46.11
C LEU A 165 53.23 29.84 -45.12
N ASP A 166 53.70 31.08 -45.24
CA ASP A 166 54.72 31.66 -44.35
C ASP A 166 54.23 31.73 -42.89
N ARG A 167 52.95 32.05 -42.67
CA ARG A 167 52.32 32.08 -41.35
C ARG A 167 52.02 30.70 -40.78
N PHE A 168 51.71 29.72 -41.62
CA PHE A 168 51.51 28.34 -41.19
C PHE A 168 52.84 27.68 -40.78
N GLY A 169 53.93 27.99 -41.49
CA GLY A 169 55.28 27.55 -41.16
C GLY A 169 55.39 26.04 -40.93
N GLU A 170 56.03 25.62 -39.84
CA GLU A 170 56.19 24.22 -39.41
C GLU A 170 54.92 23.66 -38.71
N GLY A 171 53.71 24.04 -39.14
CA GLY A 171 52.46 23.49 -38.61
C GLY A 171 51.91 24.22 -37.38
N ASN A 172 52.16 25.53 -37.24
CA ASN A 172 51.63 26.34 -36.13
C ASN A 172 50.15 26.73 -36.36
N VAL A 173 49.26 25.75 -36.18
CA VAL A 173 47.80 25.93 -36.36
C VAL A 173 47.22 26.98 -35.39
N ARG A 174 47.73 27.04 -34.15
CA ARG A 174 47.24 28.00 -33.15
C ARG A 174 47.59 29.44 -33.51
N GLY A 175 48.83 29.68 -33.95
CA GLY A 175 49.29 30.99 -34.41
C GLY A 175 48.55 31.45 -35.67
N LEU A 176 48.31 30.53 -36.63
CA LEU A 176 47.52 30.85 -37.82
C LEU A 176 46.08 31.23 -37.46
N ASN A 177 45.40 30.44 -36.62
CA ASN A 177 44.02 30.73 -36.22
C ASN A 177 43.88 32.04 -35.42
N GLN A 178 44.89 32.42 -34.63
CA GLN A 178 44.90 33.69 -33.93
C GLN A 178 45.05 34.85 -34.92
N TRP A 179 46.03 34.78 -35.82
CA TRP A 179 46.25 35.79 -36.84
C TRP A 179 45.04 35.98 -37.77
N LEU A 180 44.40 34.88 -38.18
CA LEU A 180 43.18 34.94 -39.00
C LEU A 180 42.00 35.62 -38.29
N LYS A 181 41.96 35.62 -36.95
CA LYS A 181 40.91 36.30 -36.16
C LYS A 181 41.21 37.78 -35.91
N GLU A 182 42.48 38.17 -35.98
CA GLU A 182 42.90 39.57 -35.80
C GLU A 182 42.53 40.43 -37.01
N ASP A 183 42.35 39.82 -38.19
CA ASP A 183 41.94 40.50 -39.41
C ASP A 183 40.42 40.39 -39.64
N PRO A 184 39.64 41.48 -39.51
CA PRO A 184 38.18 41.45 -39.68
C PRO A 184 37.76 41.17 -41.13
N ALA A 185 38.65 41.29 -42.11
CA ALA A 185 38.37 40.96 -43.51
C ALA A 185 38.45 39.45 -43.79
N ILE A 186 38.93 38.64 -42.83
CA ILE A 186 39.06 37.19 -42.98
C ILE A 186 38.09 36.47 -42.04
N THR A 187 37.34 35.51 -42.58
CA THR A 187 36.47 34.63 -41.82
C THR A 187 37.10 33.23 -41.76
N PRO A 188 37.72 32.85 -40.62
CA PRO A 188 38.22 31.49 -40.43
C PRO A 188 37.07 30.53 -40.15
N CYS A 189 36.93 29.49 -40.97
CA CYS A 189 35.84 28.51 -40.86
C CYS A 189 36.28 27.19 -40.20
N GLY A 190 37.54 27.11 -39.74
CA GLY A 190 38.08 25.92 -39.10
C GLY A 190 38.11 24.71 -40.04
N ASP A 191 37.77 23.53 -39.52
CA ASP A 191 37.71 22.27 -40.26
C ASP A 191 36.31 21.91 -40.79
N ASN A 192 35.26 22.69 -40.41
CA ASN A 192 33.89 22.46 -40.83
C ASN A 192 33.62 23.03 -42.23
N PHE A 193 33.41 22.13 -43.20
CA PHE A 193 33.09 22.52 -44.56
C PHE A 193 31.71 23.19 -44.70
N SER A 194 30.73 22.86 -43.86
CA SER A 194 29.37 23.43 -43.95
C SER A 194 29.38 24.93 -43.63
N ASP A 195 30.12 25.33 -42.58
CA ASP A 195 30.25 26.73 -42.17
C ASP A 195 31.04 27.53 -43.22
N TYR A 196 32.10 26.92 -43.76
CA TYR A 196 32.84 27.46 -44.90
C TYR A 196 31.93 27.65 -46.12
N GLN A 197 31.10 26.65 -46.43
CA GLN A 197 30.16 26.70 -47.56
C GLN A 197 29.12 27.78 -47.41
N GLU A 198 28.53 27.95 -46.23
CA GLU A 198 27.60 29.04 -45.98
C GLU A 198 28.29 30.40 -46.13
N THR A 199 29.52 30.53 -45.62
CA THR A 199 30.28 31.78 -45.63
C THR A 199 30.67 32.20 -47.04
N TYR A 200 31.24 31.31 -47.86
CA TYR A 200 31.62 31.67 -49.23
C TYR A 200 30.40 31.87 -50.12
N ARG A 201 29.32 31.11 -49.92
CA ARG A 201 28.08 31.31 -50.69
C ARG A 201 27.48 32.68 -50.41
N ARG A 202 27.50 33.12 -49.16
CA ARG A 202 27.07 34.48 -48.79
C ARG A 202 27.96 35.55 -49.41
N CYS A 203 29.28 35.34 -49.44
CA CYS A 203 30.22 36.32 -50.02
C CYS A 203 30.18 36.36 -51.56
N LEU A 204 29.99 35.22 -52.23
CA LEU A 204 29.86 35.11 -53.68
C LEU A 204 28.40 35.29 -54.18
N HIS A 205 27.48 35.69 -53.30
CA HIS A 205 26.06 35.89 -53.61
C HIS A 205 25.37 34.68 -54.26
N MET A 206 25.70 33.46 -53.80
CA MET A 206 25.10 32.20 -54.24
C MET A 206 23.88 31.83 -53.36
N GLU A 207 22.70 32.37 -53.70
CA GLU A 207 21.46 32.19 -52.93
C GLU A 207 21.02 30.73 -52.82
N ASN A 208 21.16 29.95 -53.90
CA ASN A 208 20.78 28.54 -53.92
C ASN A 208 21.84 27.65 -53.23
N LYS A 209 21.40 26.76 -52.32
CA LYS A 209 22.26 25.80 -51.60
C LYS A 209 23.01 24.84 -52.53
N ASN A 210 22.44 24.55 -53.70
CA ASN A 210 22.98 23.62 -54.67
C ASN A 210 23.90 24.29 -55.71
N ALA A 211 24.04 25.62 -55.70
CA ALA A 211 24.86 26.35 -56.68
C ALA A 211 26.33 25.89 -56.77
N PRO A 212 27.04 25.57 -55.67
CA PRO A 212 28.42 25.07 -55.77
C PRO A 212 28.52 23.69 -56.44
N ALA A 213 27.53 22.82 -56.21
CA ALA A 213 27.45 21.52 -56.86
C ALA A 213 27.18 21.64 -58.36
N LEU A 214 26.31 22.58 -58.75
CA LEU A 214 26.05 22.91 -60.14
C LEU A 214 27.30 23.46 -60.84
N LEU A 215 28.04 24.37 -60.19
CA LEU A 215 29.26 24.95 -60.75
C LEU A 215 30.36 23.89 -60.92
N ALA A 216 30.55 23.02 -59.94
CA ALA A 216 31.49 21.90 -60.05
C ALA A 216 31.10 20.93 -61.18
N ARG A 217 29.80 20.67 -61.37
CA ARG A 217 29.29 19.84 -62.47
C ARG A 217 29.54 20.48 -63.84
N ALA A 218 29.41 21.80 -63.96
CA ALA A 218 29.72 22.55 -65.18
C ALA A 218 31.22 22.56 -65.51
N LEU A 219 32.08 22.75 -64.51
CA LEU A 219 33.55 22.77 -64.68
C LEU A 219 34.13 21.39 -65.06
N GLY A 220 33.48 20.30 -64.64
CA GLY A 220 33.94 18.93 -64.87
C GLY A 220 33.68 18.36 -66.28
N LEU A 221 33.04 19.13 -67.19
CA LEU A 221 32.71 18.79 -68.59
C LEU A 221 32.54 17.28 -68.83
N LYS A 222 31.46 16.70 -68.31
CA LYS A 222 31.00 15.35 -68.67
C LYS A 222 29.64 15.46 -69.37
N LYS A 223 29.35 14.54 -70.30
CA LYS A 223 28.01 14.35 -70.90
C LYS A 223 26.94 14.45 -69.81
N ILE A 224 25.96 15.31 -70.03
CA ILE A 224 24.75 15.39 -69.20
C ILE A 224 23.86 14.25 -69.67
N ASP A 225 23.78 13.17 -68.88
CA ASP A 225 23.02 11.98 -69.27
C ASP A 225 21.50 12.17 -69.07
N ASP A 226 21.07 12.96 -68.07
CA ASP A 226 19.67 13.37 -67.86
C ASP A 226 19.58 14.83 -67.38
N LEU A 227 18.94 15.67 -68.20
CA LEU A 227 18.73 17.09 -67.91
C LEU A 227 17.65 17.32 -66.85
N THR A 228 16.66 16.42 -66.77
CA THR A 228 15.49 16.57 -65.89
C THR A 228 15.88 16.38 -64.43
N GLU A 229 16.68 15.35 -64.16
CA GLU A 229 17.21 15.06 -62.83
C GLU A 229 18.11 16.19 -62.35
N LEU A 230 18.98 16.71 -63.23
CA LEU A 230 19.84 17.87 -62.95
C LEU A 230 19.02 19.09 -62.49
N ILE A 231 17.93 19.42 -63.19
CA ILE A 231 17.08 20.57 -62.85
C ILE A 231 16.34 20.32 -61.53
N ARG A 232 15.77 19.13 -61.34
CA ARG A 232 15.01 18.80 -60.12
C ARG A 232 15.87 18.78 -58.87
N GLU A 233 17.08 18.25 -58.95
CA GLU A 233 17.94 18.10 -57.79
C GLU A 233 18.78 19.34 -57.49
N LEU A 234 19.31 20.02 -58.52
CA LEU A 234 20.29 21.09 -58.33
C LEU A 234 19.74 22.50 -58.57
N VAL A 235 18.59 22.64 -59.25
CA VAL A 235 18.02 23.96 -59.59
C VAL A 235 16.76 24.27 -58.78
N LEU A 236 15.87 23.29 -58.57
CA LEU A 236 14.60 23.48 -57.85
C LEU A 236 14.77 23.31 -56.33
N GLU A 237 14.12 24.18 -55.55
CA GLU A 237 14.06 24.08 -54.08
C GLU A 237 12.93 23.13 -53.64
N ALA A 238 13.21 22.24 -52.67
CA ALA A 238 12.19 21.34 -52.13
C ALA A 238 11.23 22.06 -51.16
N SER A 239 9.93 21.76 -51.21
CA SER A 239 8.89 22.41 -50.40
C SER A 239 8.92 22.04 -48.90
N GLY A 240 8.96 23.02 -47.99
CA GLY A 240 9.04 22.82 -46.53
C GLY A 240 7.72 22.57 -45.77
N VAL A 241 6.59 22.52 -46.46
CA VAL A 241 5.23 22.46 -45.86
C VAL A 241 5.04 21.31 -44.88
N LYS A 242 5.68 20.16 -45.13
CA LYS A 242 5.58 18.99 -44.24
C LYS A 242 6.26 19.21 -42.87
N ASP A 243 7.33 19.99 -42.85
CA ASP A 243 8.07 20.27 -41.60
C ASP A 243 7.37 21.35 -40.77
N ASP A 244 6.68 22.30 -41.42
CA ASP A 244 5.82 23.27 -40.75
C ASP A 244 4.62 22.59 -40.08
N ALA A 245 3.97 21.64 -40.76
CA ALA A 245 2.85 20.88 -40.19
C ALA A 245 3.25 20.06 -38.97
N ARG A 246 4.46 19.47 -38.96
CA ARG A 246 4.99 18.75 -37.80
C ARG A 246 5.20 19.67 -36.60
N ARG A 247 5.78 20.86 -36.81
CA ARG A 247 5.98 21.85 -35.73
C ARG A 247 4.68 22.23 -35.03
N VAL A 248 3.60 22.42 -35.78
CA VAL A 248 2.28 22.75 -35.19
C VAL A 248 1.72 21.61 -34.35
N VAL A 249 1.91 20.35 -34.78
CA VAL A 249 1.47 19.17 -34.02
C VAL A 249 2.27 19.05 -32.71
N ASP A 250 3.58 19.29 -32.77
CA ASP A 250 4.45 19.24 -31.59
C ASP A 250 4.05 20.33 -30.57
N GLU A 251 3.78 21.56 -31.02
CA GLU A 251 3.30 22.65 -30.15
C GLU A 251 1.95 22.32 -29.48
N PHE A 252 1.05 21.63 -30.18
CA PHE A 252 -0.22 21.20 -29.61
C PHE A 252 -0.02 20.09 -28.56
N ALA A 253 0.92 19.17 -28.78
CA ALA A 253 1.26 18.13 -27.81
C ALA A 253 1.81 18.74 -26.50
N ASP A 254 2.63 19.78 -26.58
CA ASP A 254 3.14 20.50 -25.42
C ASP A 254 2.02 21.18 -24.62
N LEU A 255 1.04 21.78 -25.30
CA LEU A 255 -0.14 22.38 -24.66
C LEU A 255 -0.99 21.36 -23.90
N VAL A 256 -1.20 20.17 -24.49
CA VAL A 256 -1.92 19.07 -23.83
C VAL A 256 -1.17 18.62 -22.57
N ALA A 257 0.15 18.43 -22.66
CA ALA A 257 0.97 18.04 -21.52
C ALA A 257 0.92 19.06 -20.37
N ILE A 258 0.91 20.36 -20.67
CA ILE A 258 0.75 21.42 -19.66
C ILE A 258 -0.63 21.36 -19.01
N HIS A 259 -1.68 21.11 -19.80
CA HIS A 259 -3.04 20.98 -19.29
C HIS A 259 -3.18 19.78 -18.33
N GLU A 260 -2.61 18.63 -18.69
CA GLU A 260 -2.60 17.43 -17.83
C GLU A 260 -1.88 17.69 -16.50
N ARG A 261 -0.70 18.34 -16.54
CA ARG A 261 0.02 18.73 -15.31
C ARG A 261 -0.78 19.67 -14.41
N LEU A 262 -1.54 20.60 -14.99
CA LEU A 262 -2.42 21.50 -14.23
C LEU A 262 -3.59 20.75 -13.60
N LEU A 263 -4.19 19.79 -14.31
CA LEU A 263 -5.23 18.92 -13.76
C LEU A 263 -4.70 18.08 -12.60
N ASP A 264 -3.50 17.49 -12.74
CA ASP A 264 -2.85 16.74 -11.66
C ASP A 264 -2.56 17.61 -10.44
N ALA A 265 -2.00 18.80 -10.62
CA ALA A 265 -1.75 19.74 -9.53
C ALA A 265 -3.05 20.16 -8.82
N ARG A 266 -4.15 20.34 -9.58
CA ARG A 266 -5.48 20.62 -9.01
C ARG A 266 -6.01 19.44 -8.21
N ASN A 267 -5.90 18.22 -8.72
CA ASN A 267 -6.30 17.01 -8.02
C ASN A 267 -5.50 16.82 -6.72
N GLN A 268 -4.18 17.05 -6.75
CA GLN A 268 -3.33 17.00 -5.57
C GLN A 268 -3.78 18.02 -4.51
N ARG A 269 -4.03 19.28 -4.91
CA ARG A 269 -4.57 20.31 -4.02
C ARG A 269 -5.90 19.89 -3.42
N ASP A 270 -6.85 19.44 -4.24
CA ASP A 270 -8.20 19.09 -3.82
C ASP A 270 -8.20 17.87 -2.87
N HIS A 271 -7.26 16.94 -3.03
CA HIS A 271 -7.04 15.86 -2.06
C HIS A 271 -6.41 16.36 -0.74
N LEU A 272 -5.45 17.27 -0.81
CA LEU A 272 -4.74 17.78 0.36
C LEU A 272 -5.51 18.86 1.13
N ILE A 273 -6.58 19.44 0.57
CA ILE A 273 -7.32 20.54 1.19
C ILE A 273 -7.92 20.19 2.56
N ARG A 274 -8.19 18.90 2.82
CA ARG A 274 -8.76 18.42 4.08
C ARG A 274 -7.71 18.19 5.18
N PHE A 275 -6.43 18.14 4.84
CA PHE A 275 -5.36 17.82 5.81
C PHE A 275 -5.26 18.82 6.97
N PRO A 276 -5.34 20.15 6.76
CA PRO A 276 -5.24 21.11 7.86
C PRO A 276 -6.35 20.96 8.91
N ASP A 277 -7.58 20.68 8.48
CA ASP A 277 -8.70 20.45 9.40
C ASP A 277 -8.58 19.11 10.12
N LEU A 278 -8.09 18.07 9.42
CA LEU A 278 -7.79 16.77 10.03
C LEU A 278 -6.64 16.85 11.04
N ASP A 279 -5.56 17.58 10.75
CA ASP A 279 -4.46 17.83 11.70
C ASP A 279 -4.94 18.61 12.92
N ARG A 280 -5.81 19.62 12.73
CA ARG A 280 -6.42 20.34 13.85
C ARG A 280 -7.28 19.42 14.72
N SER A 281 -8.11 18.58 14.10
CA SER A 281 -8.95 17.60 14.80
C SER A 281 -8.12 16.55 15.53
N LEU A 282 -7.04 16.07 14.92
CA LEU A 282 -6.10 15.12 15.51
C LEU A 282 -5.44 15.74 16.74
N ARG A 283 -4.86 16.94 16.61
CA ARG A 283 -4.21 17.65 17.73
C ARG A 283 -5.18 17.94 18.87
N SER A 284 -6.41 18.35 18.58
CA SER A 284 -7.42 18.54 19.63
C SER A 284 -7.79 17.23 20.31
N SER A 285 -7.91 16.15 19.55
CA SER A 285 -8.21 14.82 20.10
C SER A 285 -7.06 14.29 20.95
N GLU A 286 -5.81 14.44 20.49
CA GLU A 286 -4.61 14.06 21.26
C GLU A 286 -4.48 14.87 22.56
N ALA A 287 -4.78 16.17 22.51
CA ALA A 287 -4.78 17.02 23.69
C ALA A 287 -5.87 16.59 24.69
N GLU A 288 -7.08 16.28 24.19
CA GLU A 288 -8.19 15.80 25.03
C GLU A 288 -7.88 14.41 25.63
N ILE A 289 -7.31 13.49 24.85
CA ILE A 289 -6.85 12.19 25.34
C ILE A 289 -5.81 12.39 26.44
N LYS A 290 -4.77 13.20 26.22
CA LYS A 290 -3.76 13.50 27.25
C LYS A 290 -4.39 14.09 28.51
N ARG A 291 -5.37 14.99 28.38
CA ARG A 291 -6.09 15.59 29.51
C ARG A 291 -6.89 14.54 30.28
N LEU A 292 -7.67 13.72 29.58
CA LEU A 292 -8.50 12.67 30.18
C LEU A 292 -7.66 11.56 30.81
N THR A 293 -6.54 11.17 30.19
CA THR A 293 -5.59 10.22 30.78
C THR A 293 -4.97 10.80 32.06
N ALA A 294 -4.56 12.07 32.06
CA ALA A 294 -4.05 12.70 33.28
C ALA A 294 -5.10 12.77 34.40
N GLN A 295 -6.37 13.02 34.05
CA GLN A 295 -7.49 12.98 35.00
C GLN A 295 -7.74 11.56 35.52
N LEU A 296 -7.69 10.55 34.65
CA LEU A 296 -7.84 9.14 35.00
C LEU A 296 -6.70 8.67 35.92
N ASP A 297 -5.47 9.06 35.64
CA ASP A 297 -4.29 8.77 36.45
C ASP A 297 -4.34 9.47 37.82
N ALA A 298 -4.95 10.66 37.89
CA ALA A 298 -5.18 11.40 39.12
C ALA A 298 -6.37 10.85 39.93
N LEU A 299 -7.30 10.12 39.31
CA LEU A 299 -8.51 9.61 39.97
C LEU A 299 -8.21 8.66 41.15
N PRO A 300 -7.27 7.70 41.06
CA PRO A 300 -6.83 6.91 42.21
C PRO A 300 -6.29 7.75 43.37
N VAL A 301 -5.58 8.85 43.07
CA VAL A 301 -5.04 9.76 44.10
C VAL A 301 -6.18 10.53 44.76
N TYR A 302 -7.12 11.07 43.98
CA TYR A 302 -8.29 11.78 44.50
C TYR A 302 -9.19 10.86 45.33
N MET A 303 -9.48 9.65 44.83
CA MET A 303 -10.20 8.62 45.60
C MET A 303 -9.42 8.20 46.85
N GLY A 304 -8.10 8.16 46.77
CA GLY A 304 -7.22 7.96 47.91
C GLY A 304 -7.34 9.07 48.96
N GLU A 305 -7.47 10.33 48.54
CA GLU A 305 -7.67 11.48 49.42
C GLU A 305 -9.07 11.48 50.05
N CYS A 306 -10.12 11.22 49.27
CA CYS A 306 -11.49 11.04 49.76
C CYS A 306 -11.55 9.89 50.77
N GLY A 307 -10.95 8.76 50.42
CA GLY A 307 -10.79 7.61 51.31
C GLY A 307 -10.04 8.01 52.58
N PHE A 308 -8.92 8.73 52.47
CA PHE A 308 -8.18 9.21 53.63
C PHE A 308 -9.04 10.10 54.53
N ARG A 309 -9.80 11.06 53.99
CA ARG A 309 -10.68 11.93 54.79
C ARG A 309 -11.76 11.12 55.51
N LEU A 310 -12.36 10.14 54.84
CA LEU A 310 -13.39 9.28 55.41
C LEU A 310 -12.81 8.37 56.50
N TRP A 311 -11.65 7.77 56.24
CA TRP A 311 -10.94 6.93 57.20
C TRP A 311 -10.38 7.74 58.37
N ASP A 312 -9.91 8.98 58.17
CA ASP A 312 -9.45 9.87 59.24
C ASP A 312 -10.61 10.27 60.16
N SER A 313 -11.75 10.66 59.58
CA SER A 313 -12.99 10.91 60.34
C SER A 313 -13.44 9.67 61.12
N ARG A 314 -13.41 8.50 60.46
CA ARG A 314 -13.72 7.23 61.11
C ARG A 314 -12.74 6.92 62.23
N ILE A 315 -11.43 7.07 62.01
CA ILE A 315 -10.37 6.84 63.01
C ILE A 315 -10.58 7.75 64.21
N LYS A 316 -10.89 9.04 64.01
CA LYS A 316 -11.22 9.97 65.10
C LYS A 316 -12.45 9.52 65.89
N GLY A 317 -13.52 9.12 65.19
CA GLY A 317 -14.71 8.55 65.84
C GLY A 317 -14.40 7.28 66.64
N LEU A 318 -13.58 6.39 66.09
CA LEU A 318 -13.13 5.17 66.76
C LEU A 318 -12.19 5.46 67.93
N GLN A 319 -11.33 6.48 67.84
CA GLN A 319 -10.47 6.92 68.93
C GLN A 319 -11.32 7.46 70.08
N ASN A 320 -12.32 8.30 69.82
CA ASN A 320 -13.24 8.77 70.86
C ASN A 320 -13.98 7.60 71.53
N GLN A 321 -14.42 6.60 70.75
CA GLN A 321 -15.05 5.39 71.29
C GLN A 321 -14.07 4.53 72.09
N LEU A 322 -12.81 4.41 71.64
CA LEU A 322 -11.74 3.72 72.35
C LEU A 322 -11.39 4.42 73.66
N ASP A 323 -11.35 5.75 73.68
CA ASP A 323 -11.06 6.54 74.86
C ASP A 323 -12.19 6.44 75.89
N ALA A 324 -13.45 6.47 75.44
CA ALA A 324 -14.62 6.20 76.27
C ALA A 324 -14.60 4.78 76.86
N LEU A 325 -14.35 3.76 76.02
CA LEU A 325 -14.20 2.36 76.47
C LEU A 325 -12.97 2.18 77.38
N ALA A 326 -11.89 2.92 77.17
CA ALA A 326 -10.71 2.88 78.02
C ALA A 326 -10.96 3.55 79.38
N LEU A 327 -11.80 4.59 79.44
CA LEU A 327 -12.26 5.15 80.70
C LEU A 327 -13.18 4.16 81.45
N GLU A 328 -14.14 3.56 80.75
CA GLU A 328 -15.05 2.53 81.30
C GLU A 328 -14.27 1.31 81.81
N ILE A 329 -13.28 0.83 81.04
CA ILE A 329 -12.39 -0.26 81.48
C ILE A 329 -11.50 0.16 82.64
N ARG A 330 -11.01 1.41 82.71
CA ARG A 330 -10.26 1.90 83.89
C ARG A 330 -11.12 2.02 85.15
N GLN A 331 -12.43 2.24 85.00
CA GLN A 331 -13.38 2.19 86.11
C GLN A 331 -13.58 0.74 86.53
N LEU A 332 -13.91 -0.14 85.57
CA LEU A 332 -14.05 -1.57 85.81
C LEU A 332 -12.76 -2.24 86.32
N ASP A 333 -11.57 -1.75 85.95
CA ASP A 333 -10.27 -2.22 86.46
C ASP A 333 -10.07 -1.84 87.91
N ARG A 334 -10.49 -0.64 88.33
CA ARG A 334 -10.47 -0.24 89.73
C ARG A 334 -11.46 -1.06 90.55
N ASP A 335 -12.67 -1.21 90.04
CA ASP A 335 -13.70 -2.05 90.67
C ASP A 335 -13.28 -3.53 90.69
N GLU A 336 -12.59 -4.01 89.64
CA GLU A 336 -12.00 -5.35 89.58
C GLU A 336 -10.84 -5.48 90.56
N GLN A 337 -9.94 -4.51 90.69
CA GLN A 337 -8.84 -4.55 91.67
C GLN A 337 -9.37 -4.60 93.10
N GLU A 338 -10.35 -3.75 93.44
CA GLU A 338 -11.00 -3.78 94.76
C GLU A 338 -11.72 -5.12 95.02
N THR A 339 -12.39 -5.67 93.99
CA THR A 339 -13.07 -6.98 94.10
C THR A 339 -12.09 -8.16 94.04
N GLN A 340 -10.95 -8.01 93.37
CA GLN A 340 -9.89 -9.01 93.26
C GLN A 340 -9.10 -9.08 94.56
N GLU A 341 -8.86 -7.97 95.25
CA GLU A 341 -8.34 -7.98 96.63
C GLU A 341 -9.30 -8.73 97.58
N GLN A 342 -10.61 -8.61 97.35
CA GLN A 342 -11.65 -9.36 98.07
C GLN A 342 -11.69 -10.85 97.69
N VAL A 343 -11.47 -11.17 96.41
CA VAL A 343 -11.31 -12.55 95.92
C VAL A 343 -9.99 -13.15 96.39
N GLU A 344 -8.89 -12.41 96.44
CA GLU A 344 -7.59 -12.88 96.92
C GLU A 344 -7.61 -13.16 98.41
N LYS A 345 -8.33 -12.37 99.21
CA LYS A 345 -8.64 -12.74 100.60
C LYS A 345 -9.38 -14.07 100.68
N THR A 346 -10.50 -14.22 99.95
CA THR A 346 -11.32 -15.45 99.96
C THR A 346 -10.72 -16.64 99.20
N HIS A 347 -9.73 -16.39 98.33
CA HIS A 347 -8.95 -17.35 97.57
C HIS A 347 -7.72 -17.80 98.36
N THR A 348 -7.13 -16.94 99.18
CA THR A 348 -6.13 -17.35 100.19
C THR A 348 -6.79 -18.32 101.18
N ASP A 349 -8.05 -18.06 101.56
CA ASP A 349 -8.87 -18.98 102.35
C ASP A 349 -9.19 -20.31 101.62
N TYR A 350 -9.27 -20.30 100.28
CA TYR A 350 -9.55 -21.48 99.43
C TYR A 350 -8.30 -22.26 98.99
N ILE A 351 -7.16 -21.59 98.78
CA ILE A 351 -5.85 -22.19 98.48
C ILE A 351 -5.27 -22.85 99.73
N ASN A 352 -5.49 -22.29 100.91
CA ASN A 352 -5.21 -22.97 102.19
C ASN A 352 -6.00 -24.31 102.33
N ALA A 353 -6.98 -24.56 101.45
CA ALA A 353 -7.75 -25.80 101.33
C ALA A 353 -7.44 -26.65 100.06
N GLY A 354 -6.40 -26.32 99.25
CA GLY A 354 -5.76 -27.27 98.33
C GLY A 354 -6.25 -27.37 96.85
N GLY A 355 -6.69 -26.28 96.21
CA GLY A 355 -7.32 -26.29 94.86
C GLY A 355 -6.43 -26.33 93.59
N ASP A 356 -5.11 -26.35 93.70
CA ASP A 356 -4.17 -25.98 92.60
C ASP A 356 -4.11 -26.94 91.39
N ARG A 357 -4.63 -28.17 91.51
CA ARG A 357 -4.53 -29.20 90.45
C ARG A 357 -5.73 -29.26 89.47
N ILE A 358 -6.86 -28.62 89.78
CA ILE A 358 -8.07 -28.64 88.94
C ILE A 358 -8.01 -27.58 87.83
N GLU A 359 -7.31 -26.46 88.06
CA GLU A 359 -7.22 -25.33 87.12
C GLU A 359 -6.38 -25.68 85.87
N ILE A 360 -5.35 -26.51 86.05
CA ILE A 360 -4.42 -26.93 84.99
C ILE A 360 -5.12 -27.79 83.93
N ILE A 361 -5.95 -28.76 84.34
CA ILE A 361 -6.65 -29.68 83.45
C ILE A 361 -7.73 -28.96 82.60
N LYS A 362 -8.33 -27.87 83.11
CA LYS A 362 -9.30 -27.06 82.36
C LYS A 362 -8.68 -26.25 81.22
N GLN A 363 -7.43 -25.79 81.40
CA GLN A 363 -6.72 -25.05 80.35
C GLN A 363 -6.36 -25.96 79.17
N GLU A 364 -5.97 -27.21 79.46
CA GLU A 364 -5.69 -28.22 78.45
C GLU A 364 -6.94 -28.57 77.61
N LEU A 365 -8.13 -28.61 78.23
CA LEU A 365 -9.40 -28.83 77.54
C LEU A 365 -9.74 -27.72 76.53
N ALA A 366 -9.60 -26.45 76.93
CA ALA A 366 -9.92 -25.30 76.09
C ALA A 366 -8.96 -25.14 74.89
N GLN A 367 -7.73 -25.63 75.00
CA GLN A 367 -6.79 -25.68 73.88
C GLN A 367 -7.14 -26.80 72.90
N ALA A 368 -7.51 -27.98 73.40
CA ALA A 368 -7.93 -29.11 72.57
C ALA A 368 -9.24 -28.82 71.79
N GLN A 369 -10.21 -28.14 72.40
CA GLN A 369 -11.47 -27.75 71.76
C GLN A 369 -11.27 -26.75 70.61
N ARG A 370 -10.41 -25.73 70.80
CA ARG A 370 -10.08 -24.77 69.72
C ARG A 370 -9.43 -25.45 68.51
N GLN A 371 -8.61 -26.47 68.74
CA GLN A 371 -8.05 -27.23 67.62
C GLN A 371 -9.05 -28.16 66.95
N LEU A 372 -9.98 -28.75 67.69
CA LEU A 372 -11.07 -29.51 67.10
C LEU A 372 -11.95 -28.64 66.17
N GLU A 373 -12.28 -27.41 66.57
CA GLU A 373 -13.03 -26.48 65.72
C GLU A 373 -12.25 -26.11 64.45
N SER A 374 -10.97 -25.76 64.57
CA SER A 374 -10.13 -25.40 63.43
C SER A 374 -9.95 -26.54 62.43
N VAL A 375 -9.71 -27.76 62.92
CA VAL A 375 -9.56 -28.97 62.07
C VAL A 375 -10.92 -29.40 61.51
N GLY A 376 -12.01 -29.21 62.26
CA GLY A 376 -13.37 -29.53 61.84
C GLY A 376 -13.83 -28.73 60.61
N VAL A 377 -13.49 -27.45 60.53
CA VAL A 377 -13.78 -26.61 59.34
C VAL A 377 -13.09 -27.18 58.10
N LYS A 378 -11.77 -27.42 58.18
CA LYS A 378 -10.98 -27.96 57.06
C LYS A 378 -11.42 -29.38 56.67
N ALA A 379 -11.78 -30.21 57.65
CA ALA A 379 -12.30 -31.56 57.41
C ALA A 379 -13.64 -31.51 56.67
N SER A 380 -14.52 -30.57 57.02
CA SER A 380 -15.79 -30.36 56.31
C SER A 380 -15.58 -29.88 54.87
N GLU A 381 -14.67 -28.93 54.65
CA GLU A 381 -14.29 -28.45 53.32
C GLU A 381 -13.77 -29.60 52.45
N TYR A 382 -12.82 -30.39 52.97
CA TYR A 382 -12.30 -31.56 52.27
C TYR A 382 -13.41 -32.55 51.93
N GLN A 383 -14.29 -32.90 52.87
CA GLN A 383 -15.39 -33.85 52.63
C GLN A 383 -16.37 -33.35 51.56
N GLN A 384 -16.67 -32.05 51.52
CA GLN A 384 -17.52 -31.46 50.47
C GLN A 384 -16.85 -31.56 49.10
N GLU A 385 -15.55 -31.26 49.01
CA GLU A 385 -14.79 -31.30 47.76
C GLU A 385 -14.64 -32.74 47.22
N VAL A 386 -14.36 -33.69 48.10
CA VAL A 386 -14.27 -35.13 47.76
C VAL A 386 -15.63 -35.70 47.37
N LYS A 387 -16.73 -35.26 48.03
CA LYS A 387 -18.09 -35.64 47.65
C LYS A 387 -18.47 -35.13 46.26
N ALA A 388 -18.11 -33.89 45.92
CA ALA A 388 -18.35 -33.31 44.60
C ALA A 388 -17.61 -34.06 43.48
N LEU A 389 -16.49 -34.70 43.81
CA LEU A 389 -15.70 -35.56 42.91
C LEU A 389 -16.17 -37.03 42.90
N GLY A 390 -17.20 -37.39 43.67
CA GLY A 390 -17.71 -38.75 43.75
C GLY A 390 -16.80 -39.74 44.49
N LEU A 391 -15.89 -39.24 45.32
CA LEU A 391 -14.91 -40.03 46.07
C LEU A 391 -15.40 -40.36 47.50
N GLU A 392 -14.71 -41.29 48.17
CA GLU A 392 -15.04 -41.70 49.53
C GLU A 392 -14.73 -40.58 50.56
N THR A 393 -15.72 -40.25 51.40
CA THR A 393 -15.68 -39.10 52.33
C THR A 393 -15.23 -39.44 53.75
N SER A 394 -14.85 -40.70 54.02
CA SER A 394 -14.47 -41.14 55.36
C SER A 394 -13.13 -40.52 55.78
N LEU A 395 -13.07 -39.94 56.98
CA LEU A 395 -11.84 -39.34 57.54
C LEU A 395 -10.96 -40.44 58.13
N ARG A 396 -10.26 -41.17 57.26
CA ARG A 396 -9.20 -42.13 57.62
C ARG A 396 -7.97 -41.85 56.77
N GLU A 397 -6.79 -41.95 57.38
CA GLU A 397 -5.52 -41.64 56.69
C GLU A 397 -5.33 -42.45 55.40
N GLY A 398 -5.67 -43.74 55.41
CA GLY A 398 -5.60 -44.59 54.21
C GLY A 398 -6.53 -44.15 53.07
N VAL A 399 -7.74 -43.67 53.39
CA VAL A 399 -8.71 -43.16 52.40
C VAL A 399 -8.26 -41.79 51.87
N PHE A 400 -7.71 -40.94 52.73
CA PHE A 400 -7.11 -39.67 52.33
C PHE A 400 -5.95 -39.85 51.34
N LEU A 401 -5.01 -40.76 51.64
CA LEU A 401 -3.89 -41.07 50.74
C LEU A 401 -4.37 -41.66 49.41
N HIS A 402 -5.41 -42.50 49.44
CA HIS A 402 -6.03 -43.05 48.23
C HIS A 402 -6.68 -41.97 47.37
N ASN A 403 -7.46 -41.06 47.97
CA ASN A 403 -8.07 -39.93 47.26
C ASN A 403 -7.01 -38.99 46.65
N GLN A 404 -5.89 -38.76 47.35
CA GLN A 404 -4.76 -38.00 46.78
C GLN A 404 -4.11 -38.71 45.60
N ALA A 405 -3.99 -40.04 45.63
CA ALA A 405 -3.46 -40.81 44.51
C ALA A 405 -4.35 -40.70 43.27
N ILE A 406 -5.68 -40.87 43.43
CA ILE A 406 -6.66 -40.68 42.36
C ILE A 406 -6.60 -39.26 41.79
N SER A 407 -6.53 -38.25 42.66
CA SER A 407 -6.40 -36.86 42.24
C SER A 407 -5.17 -36.61 41.37
N ARG A 408 -4.00 -37.18 41.72
CA ARG A 408 -2.78 -37.06 40.92
C ARG A 408 -2.91 -37.72 39.55
N GLU A 409 -3.56 -38.88 39.47
CA GLU A 409 -3.83 -39.57 38.21
C GLU A 409 -4.76 -38.72 37.32
N LYS A 410 -5.89 -38.25 37.88
CA LYS A 410 -6.88 -37.44 37.14
C LYS A 410 -6.33 -36.09 36.69
N LEU A 411 -5.41 -35.47 37.45
CA LEU A 411 -4.74 -34.25 37.02
C LEU A 411 -3.88 -34.43 35.76
N GLN A 412 -3.41 -35.65 35.47
CA GLN A 412 -2.66 -35.91 34.23
C GLN A 412 -3.60 -35.94 33.01
N THR A 413 -4.80 -36.50 33.14
CA THR A 413 -5.74 -36.69 32.02
C THR A 413 -6.70 -35.52 31.82
N ILE A 414 -7.06 -34.78 32.88
CA ILE A 414 -8.09 -33.73 32.79
C ILE A 414 -7.66 -32.55 31.91
N SER A 415 -6.35 -32.35 31.71
CA SER A 415 -5.85 -31.33 30.80
C SER A 415 -6.24 -31.60 29.33
N ASP A 416 -6.30 -32.87 28.93
CA ASP A 416 -6.73 -33.28 27.59
C ASP A 416 -8.26 -33.22 27.47
N GLU A 417 -9.02 -33.62 28.50
CA GLU A 417 -10.48 -33.43 28.55
C GLU A 417 -10.85 -31.94 28.41
N LYS A 418 -10.12 -31.06 29.11
CA LYS A 418 -10.30 -29.62 29.02
C LYS A 418 -9.99 -29.09 27.64
N ARG A 419 -8.88 -29.52 27.03
CA ARG A 419 -8.53 -29.11 25.67
C ARG A 419 -9.61 -29.54 24.68
N ALA A 420 -10.09 -30.78 24.76
CA ALA A 420 -11.16 -31.28 23.90
C ALA A 420 -12.47 -30.48 24.05
N ALA A 421 -12.87 -30.15 25.29
CA ALA A 421 -14.04 -29.31 25.55
C ALA A 421 -13.86 -27.87 25.03
N GLN A 422 -12.66 -27.29 25.18
CA GLN A 422 -12.33 -25.97 24.66
C GLN A 422 -12.34 -25.93 23.12
N ASP A 423 -11.76 -26.94 22.47
CA ASP A 423 -11.73 -27.05 21.02
C ASP A 423 -13.14 -27.23 20.45
N GLY A 424 -13.96 -28.08 21.08
CA GLY A 424 -15.37 -28.27 20.70
C GLY A 424 -16.19 -26.98 20.84
N PHE A 425 -16.05 -26.26 21.95
CA PHE A 425 -16.68 -24.96 22.15
C PHE A 425 -16.20 -23.92 21.12
N GLY A 426 -14.89 -23.90 20.83
CA GLY A 426 -14.29 -23.01 19.83
C GLY A 426 -14.80 -23.27 18.42
N ALA A 427 -14.89 -24.54 18.02
CA ALA A 427 -15.41 -24.95 16.71
C ALA A 427 -16.88 -24.52 16.52
N LEU A 428 -17.74 -24.81 17.51
CA LEU A 428 -19.15 -24.42 17.49
C LEU A 428 -19.33 -22.90 17.51
N SER A 429 -18.48 -22.17 18.23
CA SER A 429 -18.49 -20.69 18.24
C SER A 429 -18.19 -20.12 16.86
N ALA A 430 -17.19 -20.67 16.16
CA ALA A 430 -16.83 -20.26 14.81
C ALA A 430 -17.93 -20.60 13.80
N GLU A 431 -18.52 -21.79 13.89
CA GLU A 431 -19.64 -22.21 13.05
C GLU A 431 -20.86 -21.28 13.23
N LEU A 432 -21.22 -20.97 14.48
CA LEU A 432 -22.32 -20.06 14.79
C LEU A 432 -22.07 -18.64 14.22
N ALA A 433 -20.84 -18.12 14.34
CA ALA A 433 -20.48 -16.83 13.77
C ALA A 433 -20.59 -16.83 12.23
N ASN A 434 -20.18 -17.91 11.57
CA ASN A 434 -20.30 -18.07 10.11
C ASN A 434 -21.77 -18.12 9.67
N LEU A 435 -22.60 -18.95 10.32
CA LEU A 435 -24.04 -19.06 10.03
C LEU A 435 -24.76 -17.72 10.24
N GLN A 436 -24.44 -17.00 11.33
CA GLN A 436 -24.95 -15.64 11.57
C GLN A 436 -24.53 -14.63 10.50
N GLY A 437 -23.31 -14.78 9.95
CA GLY A 437 -22.83 -13.97 8.84
C GLY A 437 -23.60 -14.25 7.55
N GLN A 438 -23.78 -15.53 7.22
CA GLN A 438 -24.53 -15.98 6.04
C GLN A 438 -26.00 -15.55 6.10
N LEU A 439 -26.67 -15.73 7.25
CA LEU A 439 -28.06 -15.35 7.43
C LEU A 439 -28.25 -13.83 7.25
N ARG A 440 -27.35 -13.01 7.83
CA ARG A 440 -27.36 -11.56 7.61
C ARG A 440 -27.16 -11.17 6.14
N GLN A 441 -26.30 -11.88 5.42
CA GLN A 441 -26.10 -11.65 3.98
C GLN A 441 -27.37 -11.98 3.18
N LEU A 442 -28.02 -13.11 3.47
CA LEU A 442 -29.27 -13.51 2.84
C LEU A 442 -30.40 -12.53 3.13
N GLU A 443 -30.53 -12.05 4.37
CA GLU A 443 -31.51 -11.03 4.76
C GLU A 443 -31.28 -9.70 4.03
N GLN A 444 -30.03 -9.25 3.92
CA GLN A 444 -29.68 -8.05 3.16
C GLN A 444 -29.93 -8.20 1.66
N GLU A 445 -29.66 -9.38 1.09
CA GLU A 445 -29.97 -9.68 -0.31
C GLU A 445 -31.49 -9.65 -0.54
N LEU A 446 -32.26 -10.28 0.35
CA LEU A 446 -33.73 -10.29 0.30
C LEU A 446 -34.29 -8.87 0.37
N GLU A 447 -33.83 -8.05 1.30
CA GLU A 447 -34.26 -6.64 1.42
C GLU A 447 -33.93 -5.85 0.14
N GLY A 448 -32.72 -6.03 -0.39
CA GLY A 448 -32.28 -5.36 -1.62
C GLY A 448 -33.11 -5.75 -2.85
N ILE A 449 -33.49 -7.02 -2.98
CA ILE A 449 -34.33 -7.52 -4.07
C ILE A 449 -35.78 -7.05 -3.89
N ARG A 450 -36.33 -7.09 -2.67
CA ARG A 450 -37.68 -6.60 -2.37
C ARG A 450 -37.87 -5.12 -2.71
N ALA A 451 -36.83 -4.30 -2.55
CA ALA A 451 -36.87 -2.89 -2.92
C ALA A 451 -37.01 -2.65 -4.43
N ARG A 452 -36.87 -3.68 -5.28
CA ARG A 452 -36.79 -3.57 -6.74
C ARG A 452 -37.60 -4.69 -7.42
N PRO A 453 -38.94 -4.69 -7.28
CA PRO A 453 -39.81 -5.80 -7.70
C PRO A 453 -39.72 -6.14 -9.20
N ASP A 454 -39.40 -5.15 -10.04
CA ASP A 454 -39.46 -5.26 -11.50
C ASP A 454 -38.16 -5.78 -12.16
N SER A 455 -37.23 -6.35 -11.38
CA SER A 455 -35.91 -6.75 -11.88
C SER A 455 -35.33 -7.97 -11.15
N ASN A 456 -34.90 -8.96 -11.94
CA ASN A 456 -34.16 -10.14 -11.49
C ASN A 456 -32.63 -10.01 -11.61
N ILE A 457 -32.16 -8.89 -12.17
CA ILE A 457 -30.72 -8.63 -12.33
C ILE A 457 -30.02 -8.64 -10.97
N ASP A 458 -28.77 -9.11 -10.91
CA ASP A 458 -27.98 -9.08 -9.67
C ASP A 458 -27.96 -7.67 -9.04
N LEU A 459 -28.18 -7.64 -7.72
CA LEU A 459 -28.34 -6.42 -6.92
C LEU A 459 -27.20 -5.42 -7.12
N ARG A 460 -25.96 -5.90 -7.37
CA ARG A 460 -24.78 -5.06 -7.57
C ARG A 460 -24.87 -4.25 -8.87
N PHE A 461 -25.37 -4.85 -9.95
CA PHE A 461 -25.61 -4.13 -11.21
C PHE A 461 -26.75 -3.12 -11.05
N GLN A 462 -27.81 -3.48 -10.31
CA GLN A 462 -28.90 -2.57 -10.02
C GLN A 462 -28.43 -1.36 -9.17
N ARG A 463 -27.59 -1.58 -8.15
CA ARG A 463 -26.98 -0.50 -7.34
C ARG A 463 -26.11 0.42 -8.20
N LEU A 464 -25.27 -0.16 -9.08
CA LEU A 464 -24.45 0.60 -10.02
C LEU A 464 -25.31 1.51 -10.90
N ARG A 465 -26.41 0.98 -11.46
CA ARG A 465 -27.36 1.78 -12.25
C ARG A 465 -27.94 2.90 -11.40
N ASP A 466 -28.44 2.60 -10.20
CA ASP A 466 -29.11 3.60 -9.35
C ASP A 466 -28.16 4.75 -8.99
N GLU A 467 -26.89 4.44 -8.66
CA GLU A 467 -25.85 5.43 -8.41
C GLU A 467 -25.54 6.29 -9.65
N MET A 468 -25.42 5.65 -10.82
CA MET A 468 -25.17 6.34 -12.08
C MET A 468 -26.33 7.27 -12.46
N VAL A 469 -27.56 6.78 -12.39
CA VAL A 469 -28.80 7.50 -12.70
C VAL A 469 -28.95 8.70 -11.77
N ALA A 470 -28.70 8.53 -10.47
CA ALA A 470 -28.73 9.62 -9.51
C ALA A 470 -27.62 10.66 -9.76
N ALA A 471 -26.40 10.22 -10.05
CA ALA A 471 -25.27 11.12 -10.27
C ALA A 471 -25.37 11.94 -11.57
N LEU A 472 -26.00 11.38 -12.60
CA LEU A 472 -26.14 12.00 -13.91
C LEU A 472 -27.53 12.62 -14.14
N ALA A 473 -28.43 12.54 -13.15
CA ALA A 473 -29.82 12.98 -13.24
C ALA A 473 -30.55 12.42 -14.48
N LEU A 474 -30.30 11.14 -14.81
CA LEU A 474 -30.95 10.46 -15.93
C LEU A 474 -32.30 9.86 -15.50
N PRO A 475 -33.27 9.69 -16.41
CA PRO A 475 -34.48 8.92 -16.11
C PRO A 475 -34.16 7.43 -15.99
N ARG A 476 -34.55 6.79 -14.89
CA ARG A 476 -34.30 5.34 -14.64
C ARG A 476 -34.88 4.46 -15.75
N GLU A 477 -36.06 4.80 -16.26
CA GLU A 477 -36.77 4.06 -17.31
C GLU A 477 -35.98 4.01 -18.63
N GLN A 478 -35.11 5.00 -18.88
CA GLN A 478 -34.25 5.03 -20.07
C GLN A 478 -32.94 4.25 -19.87
N CYS A 479 -32.66 3.75 -18.67
CA CYS A 479 -31.44 3.04 -18.31
C CYS A 479 -31.77 1.63 -17.81
N LEU A 480 -32.25 0.75 -18.69
CA LEU A 480 -32.62 -0.62 -18.34
C LEU A 480 -31.56 -1.63 -18.74
N PHE A 481 -31.39 -2.68 -17.95
CA PHE A 481 -30.62 -3.84 -18.38
C PHE A 481 -31.44 -4.65 -19.39
N ILE A 482 -30.79 -5.24 -20.39
CA ILE A 482 -31.49 -6.03 -21.42
C ILE A 482 -32.34 -7.15 -20.80
N GLY A 483 -31.87 -7.80 -19.73
CA GLY A 483 -32.62 -8.84 -19.04
C GLY A 483 -33.91 -8.35 -18.37
N GLU A 484 -34.05 -7.05 -18.08
CA GLU A 484 -35.28 -6.46 -17.53
C GLU A 484 -36.37 -6.24 -18.60
N LEU A 485 -35.99 -6.36 -19.89
CA LEU A 485 -36.87 -6.23 -21.05
C LEU A 485 -37.31 -7.58 -21.62
N LEU A 486 -36.79 -8.68 -21.07
CA LEU A 486 -36.99 -10.04 -21.55
C LEU A 486 -37.52 -10.95 -20.44
N ASP A 487 -38.49 -11.78 -20.78
CA ASP A 487 -38.93 -12.91 -19.98
C ASP A 487 -39.04 -14.14 -20.89
N VAL A 488 -39.10 -15.33 -20.32
CA VAL A 488 -39.32 -16.58 -21.07
C VAL A 488 -40.80 -16.91 -21.05
N ASP A 489 -41.34 -17.29 -22.21
CA ASP A 489 -42.73 -17.74 -22.31
C ASP A 489 -43.01 -18.84 -21.26
N PRO A 490 -44.10 -18.76 -20.48
CA PRO A 490 -44.48 -19.78 -19.49
C PRO A 490 -44.46 -21.22 -20.02
N ASP A 491 -44.83 -21.44 -21.29
CA ASP A 491 -44.85 -22.77 -21.91
C ASP A 491 -43.43 -23.26 -22.29
N GLN A 492 -42.47 -22.34 -22.38
CA GLN A 492 -41.07 -22.60 -22.77
C GLN A 492 -40.10 -22.53 -21.58
N GLN A 493 -40.59 -22.52 -20.35
CA GLN A 493 -39.80 -22.41 -19.10
C GLN A 493 -38.67 -23.46 -18.99
N HIS A 494 -38.86 -24.64 -19.58
CA HIS A 494 -37.86 -25.69 -19.63
C HIS A 494 -36.58 -25.29 -20.40
N TRP A 495 -36.64 -24.25 -21.24
CA TRP A 495 -35.49 -23.64 -21.93
C TRP A 495 -34.83 -22.48 -21.19
N GLN A 496 -35.42 -21.96 -20.12
CA GLN A 496 -34.97 -20.71 -19.47
C GLN A 496 -33.49 -20.75 -19.09
N GLY A 497 -33.02 -21.83 -18.47
CA GLY A 497 -31.62 -21.97 -18.09
C GLY A 497 -30.64 -21.93 -19.26
N ALA A 498 -31.00 -22.54 -20.39
CA ALA A 498 -30.19 -22.51 -21.60
C ALA A 498 -30.19 -21.11 -22.24
N ILE A 499 -31.35 -20.44 -22.27
CA ILE A 499 -31.51 -19.06 -22.77
C ILE A 499 -30.70 -18.07 -21.93
N GLU A 500 -30.77 -18.18 -20.60
CA GLU A 500 -29.95 -17.40 -19.65
C GLU A 500 -28.47 -17.53 -19.99
N ARG A 501 -28.01 -18.78 -20.20
CA ARG A 501 -26.62 -19.07 -20.56
C ARG A 501 -26.24 -18.54 -21.94
N ALA A 502 -27.13 -18.64 -22.93
CA ALA A 502 -26.93 -18.16 -24.30
C ALA A 502 -26.79 -16.63 -24.36
N LEU A 503 -27.68 -15.91 -23.68
CA LEU A 503 -27.59 -14.46 -23.52
C LEU A 503 -26.33 -14.08 -22.74
N GLY A 504 -25.94 -14.85 -21.73
CA GLY A 504 -24.71 -14.62 -20.99
C GLY A 504 -24.65 -13.19 -20.45
N GLY A 505 -23.56 -12.46 -20.70
CA GLY A 505 -23.44 -11.06 -20.28
C GLY A 505 -24.28 -10.06 -21.07
N ILE A 506 -25.04 -10.48 -22.10
CA ILE A 506 -26.00 -9.61 -22.79
C ILE A 506 -27.12 -9.21 -21.82
N ARG A 507 -27.59 -10.12 -20.97
CA ARG A 507 -28.67 -9.85 -19.99
C ARG A 507 -28.33 -8.72 -19.02
N THR A 508 -27.06 -8.56 -18.65
CA THR A 508 -26.56 -7.48 -17.77
C THR A 508 -25.98 -6.28 -18.53
N THR A 509 -26.20 -6.21 -19.85
CA THR A 509 -25.81 -5.05 -20.64
C THR A 509 -26.81 -3.93 -20.41
N LEU A 510 -26.32 -2.76 -19.99
CA LEU A 510 -27.12 -1.57 -19.70
C LEU A 510 -27.44 -0.82 -21.00
N ALA A 511 -28.71 -0.78 -21.37
CA ALA A 511 -29.19 0.04 -22.48
C ALA A 511 -29.27 1.51 -22.04
N VAL A 512 -28.70 2.41 -22.83
CA VAL A 512 -28.68 3.87 -22.56
C VAL A 512 -29.07 4.66 -23.80
N PRO A 513 -29.71 5.83 -23.66
CA PRO A 513 -30.15 6.60 -24.82
C PRO A 513 -28.96 7.29 -25.52
N GLU A 514 -29.07 7.44 -26.84
CA GLU A 514 -28.06 8.08 -27.69
C GLU A 514 -27.73 9.53 -27.28
N ALA A 515 -28.69 10.27 -26.72
CA ALA A 515 -28.43 11.64 -26.28
C ALA A 515 -27.44 11.74 -25.10
N SER A 516 -27.42 10.75 -24.20
CA SER A 516 -26.68 10.85 -22.92
C SER A 516 -25.54 9.84 -22.75
N PHE A 517 -25.25 9.00 -23.75
CA PHE A 517 -24.24 7.93 -23.61
C PHE A 517 -22.85 8.46 -23.22
N HIS A 518 -22.46 9.64 -23.69
CA HIS A 518 -21.16 10.26 -23.39
C HIS A 518 -21.00 10.61 -21.90
N LEU A 519 -22.10 10.93 -21.22
CA LEU A 519 -22.11 11.16 -19.77
C LEU A 519 -21.90 9.83 -19.02
N VAL A 520 -22.56 8.77 -19.48
CA VAL A 520 -22.45 7.42 -18.92
C VAL A 520 -21.03 6.87 -19.07
N THR A 521 -20.44 6.95 -20.27
CA THR A 521 -19.07 6.46 -20.51
C THR A 521 -18.05 7.24 -19.69
N ARG A 522 -18.20 8.57 -19.58
CA ARG A 522 -17.37 9.40 -18.69
C ARG A 522 -17.51 8.99 -17.23
N TRP A 523 -18.74 8.76 -16.76
CA TRP A 523 -19.01 8.38 -15.38
C TRP A 523 -18.37 7.03 -15.00
N LEU A 524 -18.46 6.05 -15.91
CA LEU A 524 -17.85 4.73 -15.75
C LEU A 524 -16.32 4.81 -15.81
N ASN A 525 -15.74 5.57 -16.74
CA ASN A 525 -14.29 5.65 -16.93
C ASN A 525 -13.54 6.23 -15.70
N GLN A 526 -14.23 7.01 -14.87
CA GLN A 526 -13.65 7.67 -13.70
C GLN A 526 -13.64 6.80 -12.43
N ARG A 527 -14.19 5.58 -12.46
CA ARG A 527 -14.44 4.80 -11.24
C ARG A 527 -14.12 3.33 -11.41
N HIS A 528 -13.66 2.72 -10.32
CA HIS A 528 -13.60 1.27 -10.20
C HIS A 528 -14.97 0.75 -9.74
N THR A 529 -15.66 0.00 -10.60
CA THR A 529 -17.02 -0.50 -10.34
C THR A 529 -17.06 -1.87 -9.66
N GLY A 530 -15.94 -2.61 -9.65
CA GLY A 530 -15.89 -4.00 -9.17
C GLY A 530 -16.73 -4.99 -10.00
N LEU A 531 -17.25 -4.56 -11.16
CA LEU A 531 -18.16 -5.34 -12.01
C LEU A 531 -17.68 -5.35 -13.47
N HIS A 532 -18.00 -6.42 -14.21
CA HIS A 532 -17.84 -6.45 -15.66
C HIS A 532 -19.06 -5.76 -16.33
N VAL A 533 -18.97 -4.44 -16.48
CA VAL A 533 -20.08 -3.60 -16.98
C VAL A 533 -20.04 -3.49 -18.49
N ARG A 534 -21.18 -3.73 -19.14
CA ARG A 534 -21.38 -3.49 -20.58
C ARG A 534 -22.46 -2.45 -20.76
N VAL A 535 -22.26 -1.53 -21.68
CA VAL A 535 -23.22 -0.48 -22.02
C VAL A 535 -23.50 -0.54 -23.51
N GLN A 536 -24.77 -0.45 -23.87
CA GLN A 536 -25.21 -0.44 -25.26
C GLN A 536 -26.06 0.80 -25.53
N VAL A 537 -25.63 1.59 -26.52
CA VAL A 537 -26.38 2.77 -26.95
C VAL A 537 -27.57 2.33 -27.79
N VAL A 538 -28.75 2.84 -27.41
CA VAL A 538 -29.99 2.68 -28.16
C VAL A 538 -30.12 3.86 -29.11
N ARG A 539 -30.08 3.56 -30.42
CA ARG A 539 -30.32 4.54 -31.47
C ARG A 539 -31.77 4.43 -31.91
N GLU A 540 -32.50 5.54 -31.88
CA GLU A 540 -33.93 5.58 -32.21
C GLU A 540 -34.20 5.24 -33.69
N ALA A 541 -33.19 5.38 -34.55
CA ALA A 541 -33.24 4.97 -35.94
C ALA A 541 -33.12 3.44 -36.08
N VAL A 542 -34.22 2.72 -35.87
CA VAL A 542 -34.36 1.36 -36.39
C VAL A 542 -35.54 1.31 -37.35
N ALA A 543 -35.20 0.88 -38.56
CA ALA A 543 -36.00 0.83 -39.76
C ALA A 543 -37.35 0.12 -39.58
N SER A 544 -38.30 0.50 -40.43
CA SER A 544 -39.62 -0.10 -40.62
C SER A 544 -39.63 -1.57 -41.09
N ALA A 545 -38.48 -2.26 -41.08
CA ALA A 545 -38.37 -3.67 -41.46
C ALA A 545 -38.64 -4.56 -40.23
N GLN A 546 -39.28 -5.71 -40.44
CA GLN A 546 -39.43 -6.70 -39.37
C GLN A 546 -38.09 -7.41 -39.11
N PRO A 547 -37.74 -7.67 -37.84
CA PRO A 547 -36.53 -8.42 -37.52
C PRO A 547 -36.69 -9.88 -38.00
N ALA A 548 -35.68 -10.40 -38.68
CA ALA A 548 -35.65 -11.80 -39.13
C ALA A 548 -35.07 -12.69 -38.02
N PHE A 549 -35.90 -13.48 -37.35
CA PHE A 549 -35.52 -14.47 -36.35
C PHE A 549 -35.45 -15.87 -36.98
N HIS A 550 -34.69 -16.80 -36.37
CA HIS A 550 -34.71 -18.20 -36.78
C HIS A 550 -36.05 -18.83 -36.38
N HIS A 551 -36.65 -19.64 -37.24
CA HIS A 551 -38.00 -20.22 -37.00
C HIS A 551 -38.09 -21.07 -35.72
N ASP A 552 -36.99 -21.72 -35.37
CA ASP A 552 -36.72 -22.57 -34.22
C ASP A 552 -35.76 -21.89 -33.23
N GLY A 553 -35.53 -20.59 -33.43
CA GLY A 553 -34.65 -19.77 -32.60
C GLY A 553 -35.21 -19.53 -31.19
N TYR A 554 -34.33 -19.40 -30.21
CA TYR A 554 -34.76 -19.12 -28.84
C TYR A 554 -35.45 -17.76 -28.68
N LEU A 555 -35.25 -16.80 -29.61
CA LEU A 555 -35.95 -15.50 -29.55
C LEU A 555 -37.47 -15.61 -29.68
N HIS A 556 -37.99 -16.65 -30.32
CA HIS A 556 -39.43 -16.94 -30.37
C HIS A 556 -39.98 -17.51 -29.06
N LYS A 557 -39.10 -17.95 -28.14
CA LYS A 557 -39.45 -18.47 -26.81
C LYS A 557 -39.46 -17.35 -25.75
N LEU A 558 -39.23 -16.10 -26.15
CA LEU A 558 -39.16 -14.93 -25.25
C LEU A 558 -40.43 -14.09 -25.31
N THR A 559 -40.85 -13.62 -24.14
CA THR A 559 -41.81 -12.54 -23.97
C THR A 559 -41.06 -11.21 -23.88
N TRP A 560 -41.52 -10.21 -24.63
CA TRP A 560 -40.88 -8.90 -24.73
C TRP A 560 -41.66 -7.85 -23.95
N ARG A 561 -40.99 -7.12 -23.05
CA ARG A 561 -41.64 -6.06 -22.27
C ARG A 561 -42.14 -4.93 -23.17
N GLU A 562 -43.29 -4.35 -22.84
CA GLU A 562 -43.76 -3.12 -23.47
C GLU A 562 -42.85 -1.95 -23.06
N HIS A 563 -42.00 -1.50 -23.99
CA HIS A 563 -41.03 -0.43 -23.77
C HIS A 563 -40.61 0.20 -25.12
N PRO A 564 -40.26 1.51 -25.17
CA PRO A 564 -39.76 2.15 -26.39
C PRO A 564 -38.57 1.43 -27.04
N TYR A 565 -37.73 0.77 -26.23
CA TYR A 565 -36.54 0.03 -26.71
C TYR A 565 -36.85 -1.35 -27.31
N ARG A 566 -38.11 -1.81 -27.29
CA ARG A 566 -38.49 -3.17 -27.73
C ARG A 566 -38.09 -3.47 -29.18
N SER A 567 -38.49 -2.62 -30.12
CA SER A 567 -38.21 -2.83 -31.56
C SER A 567 -36.70 -2.84 -31.84
N TRP A 568 -35.97 -1.91 -31.22
CA TRP A 568 -34.52 -1.88 -31.30
C TRP A 568 -33.89 -3.15 -30.71
N LEU A 569 -34.38 -3.62 -29.55
CA LEU A 569 -33.83 -4.79 -28.89
C LEU A 569 -34.03 -6.06 -29.72
N GLN A 570 -35.19 -6.22 -30.35
CA GLN A 570 -35.46 -7.33 -31.26
C GLN A 570 -34.44 -7.38 -32.41
N HIS A 571 -34.18 -6.24 -33.07
CA HIS A 571 -33.16 -6.15 -34.10
C HIS A 571 -31.74 -6.39 -33.57
N HIS A 572 -31.43 -5.85 -32.39
CA HIS A 572 -30.13 -6.03 -31.75
C HIS A 572 -29.84 -7.49 -31.39
N LEU A 573 -30.87 -8.22 -30.96
CA LEU A 573 -30.77 -9.61 -30.54
C LEU A 573 -30.84 -10.61 -31.69
N ALA A 574 -31.41 -10.25 -32.84
CA ALA A 574 -31.54 -11.16 -34.01
C ALA A 574 -30.21 -11.82 -34.40
N ARG A 575 -29.08 -11.11 -34.33
CA ARG A 575 -27.73 -11.65 -34.62
C ARG A 575 -27.18 -12.63 -33.58
N PHE A 576 -27.83 -12.74 -32.42
CA PHE A 576 -27.45 -13.61 -31.32
C PHE A 576 -28.40 -14.79 -31.16
N ASP A 577 -29.46 -14.86 -31.97
CA ASP A 577 -30.43 -15.95 -31.97
C ASP A 577 -29.74 -17.28 -32.30
N LEU A 578 -30.22 -18.36 -31.69
CA LEU A 578 -29.65 -19.69 -31.83
C LEU A 578 -30.77 -20.70 -32.03
N HIS A 579 -30.59 -21.61 -32.98
CA HIS A 579 -31.46 -22.76 -33.23
C HIS A 579 -31.57 -23.63 -31.97
N CYS A 580 -32.78 -23.81 -31.44
CA CYS A 580 -33.04 -24.73 -30.34
C CYS A 580 -33.17 -26.15 -30.87
N VAL A 581 -32.21 -27.01 -30.50
CA VAL A 581 -32.13 -28.39 -30.98
C VAL A 581 -32.20 -29.38 -29.83
N ASP A 582 -32.83 -30.53 -30.07
CA ASP A 582 -33.08 -31.54 -29.03
C ASP A 582 -31.93 -32.53 -28.83
N THR A 583 -31.07 -32.71 -29.84
CA THR A 583 -30.01 -33.74 -29.81
C THR A 583 -28.62 -33.17 -30.11
N VAL A 584 -27.58 -33.90 -29.72
CA VAL A 584 -26.19 -33.48 -29.98
C VAL A 584 -25.84 -33.65 -31.45
N GLU A 585 -26.39 -34.66 -32.12
CA GLU A 585 -26.15 -34.91 -33.54
C GLU A 585 -26.70 -33.77 -34.41
N THR A 586 -27.86 -33.21 -34.04
CA THR A 586 -28.44 -32.04 -34.70
C THR A 586 -27.70 -30.76 -34.38
N LEU A 587 -27.20 -30.62 -33.13
CA LEU A 587 -26.32 -29.52 -32.73
C LEU A 587 -25.02 -29.50 -33.54
N ASP A 588 -24.38 -30.65 -33.75
CA ASP A 588 -23.12 -30.76 -34.50
C ASP A 588 -23.28 -30.35 -35.97
N ALA A 589 -24.43 -30.67 -36.58
CA ALA A 589 -24.74 -30.32 -37.97
C ALA A 589 -25.22 -28.87 -38.15
N THR A 590 -25.74 -28.25 -37.10
CA THR A 590 -26.40 -26.93 -37.17
C THR A 590 -25.54 -25.88 -36.48
N ALA A 591 -24.85 -25.03 -37.25
CA ALA A 591 -24.15 -23.87 -36.70
C ALA A 591 -25.14 -22.90 -36.03
N PHE A 592 -24.68 -22.10 -35.07
CA PHE A 592 -25.53 -21.19 -34.29
C PHE A 592 -26.73 -21.91 -33.63
N SER A 593 -26.46 -22.99 -32.89
CA SER A 593 -27.49 -23.80 -32.21
C SER A 593 -27.21 -23.99 -30.72
N MET A 594 -28.22 -24.43 -29.96
CA MET A 594 -28.09 -24.74 -28.54
C MET A 594 -29.02 -25.87 -28.08
N THR A 595 -28.58 -26.64 -27.09
CA THR A 595 -29.41 -27.65 -26.41
C THR A 595 -30.00 -27.13 -25.10
N GLN A 596 -31.02 -27.82 -24.59
CA GLN A 596 -31.68 -27.49 -23.32
C GLN A 596 -30.72 -27.57 -22.12
N GLN A 597 -29.70 -28.43 -22.17
CA GLN A 597 -28.66 -28.55 -21.15
C GLN A 597 -27.64 -27.40 -21.23
N GLY A 598 -27.79 -26.52 -22.23
CA GLY A 598 -27.05 -25.27 -22.43
C GLY A 598 -25.65 -25.44 -23.01
N LEU A 599 -25.46 -26.44 -23.87
CA LEU A 599 -24.32 -26.50 -24.80
C LEU A 599 -24.65 -25.62 -26.01
N ILE A 600 -23.73 -24.74 -26.42
CA ILE A 600 -23.93 -23.77 -27.50
C ILE A 600 -22.90 -24.01 -28.60
N HIS A 601 -23.35 -24.13 -29.85
CA HIS A 601 -22.54 -24.14 -31.06
C HIS A 601 -22.60 -22.75 -31.69
N ARG A 602 -21.45 -22.06 -31.82
CA ARG A 602 -21.40 -20.71 -32.41
C ARG A 602 -21.21 -20.81 -33.92
N ASP A 603 -19.97 -20.99 -34.36
CA ASP A 603 -19.55 -21.25 -35.73
C ASP A 603 -19.07 -22.71 -35.86
N GLN A 604 -19.01 -23.23 -37.09
CA GLN A 604 -18.70 -24.65 -37.35
C GLN A 604 -17.45 -25.11 -36.57
N GLY A 605 -17.64 -26.07 -35.67
CA GLY A 605 -16.57 -26.66 -34.85
C GLY A 605 -16.24 -25.91 -33.57
N ARG A 606 -17.00 -24.87 -33.19
CA ARG A 606 -16.80 -24.10 -31.95
C ARG A 606 -17.97 -24.24 -30.98
N PHE A 607 -17.74 -25.03 -29.94
CA PHE A 607 -18.71 -25.28 -28.88
C PHE A 607 -18.33 -24.57 -27.57
N GLU A 608 -19.31 -24.04 -26.87
CA GLU A 608 -19.14 -23.33 -25.61
C GLU A 608 -20.17 -23.82 -24.58
N LYS A 609 -19.71 -24.15 -23.37
CA LYS A 609 -20.57 -24.51 -22.24
C LYS A 609 -20.13 -23.78 -20.97
N LYS A 610 -20.85 -22.72 -20.62
CA LYS A 610 -20.59 -21.93 -19.40
C LYS A 610 -21.29 -22.51 -18.17
N ASP A 611 -20.79 -23.62 -17.67
CA ASP A 611 -21.33 -24.34 -16.50
C ASP A 611 -20.78 -23.82 -15.15
N GLN A 612 -20.67 -22.49 -15.00
CA GLN A 612 -20.31 -21.90 -13.70
C GLN A 612 -21.43 -22.08 -12.66
N HIS A 613 -22.67 -22.21 -13.14
CA HIS A 613 -23.85 -22.55 -12.36
C HIS A 613 -24.63 -23.65 -13.09
N LYS A 614 -25.37 -24.47 -12.32
CA LYS A 614 -26.27 -25.47 -12.90
C LYS A 614 -27.33 -24.78 -13.77
N VAL A 615 -27.73 -25.44 -14.86
CA VAL A 615 -28.65 -24.85 -15.84
C VAL A 615 -30.03 -24.58 -15.22
N ASP A 616 -30.44 -25.42 -14.28
CA ASP A 616 -31.70 -25.37 -13.53
C ASP A 616 -31.61 -24.56 -12.22
N ASP A 617 -30.47 -23.92 -11.93
CA ASP A 617 -30.31 -23.09 -10.73
C ASP A 617 -31.04 -21.75 -10.88
N ARG A 618 -32.29 -21.74 -10.42
CA ARG A 618 -33.18 -20.57 -10.43
C ARG A 618 -32.63 -19.37 -9.67
N ARG A 619 -31.67 -19.54 -8.75
CA ARG A 619 -31.05 -18.43 -8.00
C ARG A 619 -30.14 -17.58 -8.89
N ALA A 620 -29.58 -18.17 -9.94
CA ALA A 620 -28.67 -17.51 -10.86
C ALA A 620 -29.38 -16.84 -12.06
N TRP A 621 -30.67 -17.11 -12.24
CA TRP A 621 -31.49 -16.56 -13.32
C TRP A 621 -31.76 -15.07 -13.09
N GLN A 622 -31.65 -14.29 -14.17
CA GLN A 622 -31.70 -12.82 -14.17
C GLN A 622 -32.73 -12.26 -15.16
N LEU A 623 -33.31 -13.11 -16.01
CA LEU A 623 -34.47 -12.80 -16.83
C LEU A 623 -35.75 -12.82 -15.99
N GLY A 624 -36.76 -12.09 -16.46
CA GLY A 624 -38.08 -12.08 -15.87
C GLY A 624 -38.51 -10.71 -15.39
N PHE A 625 -39.81 -10.44 -15.55
CA PHE A 625 -40.39 -9.14 -15.18
C PHE A 625 -40.66 -8.99 -13.69
N SER A 626 -40.54 -10.08 -12.92
CA SER A 626 -40.84 -10.13 -11.49
C SER A 626 -39.81 -10.98 -10.75
N ASN A 627 -39.47 -10.55 -9.53
CA ASN A 627 -38.52 -11.23 -8.66
C ASN A 627 -39.15 -12.12 -7.57
N GLN A 628 -40.47 -12.36 -7.63
CA GLN A 628 -41.19 -13.14 -6.62
C GLN A 628 -40.64 -14.56 -6.43
N THR A 629 -40.26 -15.25 -7.51
CA THR A 629 -39.68 -16.61 -7.41
C THR A 629 -38.34 -16.59 -6.68
N ARG A 630 -37.50 -15.59 -6.94
CA ARG A 630 -36.20 -15.43 -6.27
C ARG A 630 -36.38 -15.05 -4.80
N ILE A 631 -37.34 -14.19 -4.49
CA ILE A 631 -37.74 -13.86 -3.11
C ILE A 631 -38.15 -15.13 -2.35
N ALA A 632 -39.02 -15.96 -2.93
CA ALA A 632 -39.48 -17.19 -2.28
C ALA A 632 -38.34 -18.17 -1.99
N LEU A 633 -37.37 -18.30 -2.91
CA LEU A 633 -36.18 -19.13 -2.70
C LEU A 633 -35.28 -18.57 -1.58
N LEU A 634 -35.05 -17.26 -1.54
CA LEU A 634 -34.26 -16.63 -0.48
C LEU A 634 -34.94 -16.73 0.89
N GLU A 635 -36.27 -16.58 0.96
CA GLU A 635 -37.04 -16.78 2.19
C GLU A 635 -36.93 -18.22 2.71
N GLN A 636 -36.94 -19.20 1.81
CA GLN A 636 -36.69 -20.60 2.16
C GLN A 636 -35.27 -20.82 2.68
N ASP A 637 -34.26 -20.19 2.08
CA ASP A 637 -32.85 -20.28 2.48
C ASP A 637 -32.59 -19.60 3.84
N ILE A 638 -33.27 -18.47 4.12
CA ILE A 638 -33.24 -17.82 5.43
C ILE A 638 -33.87 -18.73 6.48
N LYS A 639 -35.00 -19.38 6.16
CA LYS A 639 -35.67 -20.31 7.07
C LYS A 639 -34.82 -21.54 7.38
N SER A 640 -34.15 -22.13 6.40
CA SER A 640 -33.26 -23.27 6.62
C SER A 640 -32.04 -22.87 7.45
N SER A 641 -31.38 -21.76 7.09
CA SER A 641 -30.21 -21.23 7.81
C SER A 641 -30.56 -20.86 9.26
N GLY A 642 -31.74 -20.29 9.50
CA GLY A 642 -32.22 -19.96 10.84
C GLY A 642 -32.47 -21.21 11.71
N SER A 643 -32.93 -22.31 11.10
CA SER A 643 -33.09 -23.60 11.79
C SER A 643 -31.73 -24.20 12.18
N GLU A 644 -30.74 -24.14 11.30
CA GLU A 644 -29.37 -24.58 11.57
C GLU A 644 -28.73 -23.74 12.68
N LEU A 645 -28.84 -22.42 12.61
CA LEU A 645 -28.35 -21.50 13.64
C LEU A 645 -28.93 -21.82 15.02
N SER A 646 -30.24 -22.08 15.12
CA SER A 646 -30.90 -22.47 16.37
C SER A 646 -30.36 -23.80 16.93
N LYS A 647 -30.06 -24.78 16.06
CA LYS A 647 -29.46 -26.06 16.48
C LYS A 647 -28.03 -25.85 16.99
N THR A 648 -27.21 -25.11 16.25
CA THR A 648 -25.81 -24.83 16.62
C THR A 648 -25.74 -24.00 17.90
N GLN A 649 -26.67 -23.07 18.12
CA GLN A 649 -26.76 -22.30 19.37
C GLN A 649 -27.02 -23.20 20.58
N LYS A 650 -27.94 -24.16 20.47
CA LYS A 650 -28.19 -25.14 21.55
C LYS A 650 -26.98 -26.03 21.80
N ALA A 651 -26.28 -26.47 20.75
CA ALA A 651 -25.05 -27.26 20.88
C ALA A 651 -23.92 -26.45 21.54
N LEU A 652 -23.83 -25.14 21.25
CA LEU A 652 -22.86 -24.26 21.88
C LEU A 652 -23.15 -24.06 23.38
N GLU A 653 -24.42 -23.91 23.74
CA GLU A 653 -24.85 -23.84 25.15
C GLU A 653 -24.49 -25.12 25.90
N SER A 654 -24.71 -26.31 25.33
CA SER A 654 -24.29 -27.56 25.96
C SER A 654 -22.77 -27.67 26.08
N ALA A 655 -22.03 -27.33 25.02
CA ALA A 655 -20.56 -27.37 25.05
C ALA A 655 -19.96 -26.40 26.08
N ARG A 656 -20.64 -25.27 26.34
CA ARG A 656 -20.26 -24.33 27.41
C ARG A 656 -20.44 -24.94 28.79
N ILE A 657 -21.58 -25.60 29.02
CA ILE A 657 -21.86 -26.29 30.29
C ILE A 657 -20.79 -27.37 30.52
N ASP A 658 -20.49 -28.19 29.51
CA ASP A 658 -19.46 -29.23 29.60
C ASP A 658 -18.08 -28.65 29.94
N LEU A 659 -17.71 -27.53 29.31
CA LEU A 659 -16.45 -26.84 29.59
C LEU A 659 -16.39 -26.29 31.03
N ASP A 660 -17.49 -25.68 31.50
CA ASP A 660 -17.58 -25.18 32.87
C ASP A 660 -17.50 -26.33 33.90
N GLU A 661 -18.13 -27.48 33.63
CA GLU A 661 -18.03 -28.69 34.46
C GLU A 661 -16.61 -29.26 34.49
N VAL A 662 -15.90 -29.30 33.35
CA VAL A 662 -14.49 -29.72 33.31
C VAL A 662 -13.61 -28.76 34.14
N ASN A 663 -13.81 -27.45 34.00
CA ASN A 663 -13.07 -26.44 34.78
C ASN A 663 -13.31 -26.57 36.29
N GLN A 664 -14.56 -26.79 36.70
CA GLN A 664 -14.90 -27.01 38.11
C GLN A 664 -14.24 -28.28 38.65
N ARG A 665 -14.31 -29.39 37.91
CA ARG A 665 -13.64 -30.65 38.29
C ARG A 665 -12.13 -30.47 38.39
N GLU A 666 -11.49 -29.80 37.44
CA GLU A 666 -10.05 -29.50 37.48
C GLU A 666 -9.67 -28.70 38.73
N ALA A 667 -10.44 -27.66 39.06
CA ALA A 667 -10.21 -26.85 40.25
C ALA A 667 -10.29 -27.68 41.54
N LEU A 668 -11.25 -28.59 41.64
CA LEU A 668 -11.38 -29.52 42.77
C LEU A 668 -10.19 -30.50 42.82
N TRP A 669 -9.81 -31.10 41.69
CA TRP A 669 -8.66 -31.99 41.62
C TRP A 669 -7.34 -31.31 42.02
N GLN A 670 -7.16 -30.02 41.74
CA GLN A 670 -5.96 -29.26 42.14
C GLN A 670 -5.90 -28.95 43.65
N LYS A 671 -7.04 -28.98 44.35
CA LYS A 671 -7.10 -28.70 45.80
C LYS A 671 -6.73 -29.91 46.64
N LEU A 672 -7.16 -31.11 46.26
CA LEU A 672 -6.94 -32.35 47.02
C LEU A 672 -5.46 -32.59 47.43
N PRO A 673 -4.45 -32.38 46.56
CA PRO A 673 -3.04 -32.55 46.90
C PRO A 673 -2.50 -31.53 47.91
N ARG A 674 -3.21 -30.42 48.15
CA ARG A 674 -2.77 -29.34 49.06
C ARG A 674 -3.13 -29.59 50.52
N TYR A 675 -4.12 -30.44 50.79
CA TYR A 675 -4.47 -30.85 52.14
C TYR A 675 -3.36 -31.71 52.74
N ARG A 676 -3.18 -31.62 54.05
CA ARG A 676 -2.37 -32.54 54.85
C ARG A 676 -3.28 -33.30 55.80
N TRP A 677 -2.94 -34.55 56.12
CA TRP A 677 -3.76 -35.36 57.03
C TRP A 677 -3.94 -34.67 58.40
N GLU A 678 -2.88 -34.07 58.93
CA GLU A 678 -2.88 -33.32 60.20
C GLU A 678 -3.90 -32.18 60.25
N ASP A 679 -4.23 -31.60 59.09
CA ASP A 679 -5.17 -30.48 58.98
C ASP A 679 -6.64 -30.93 58.98
N ILE A 680 -6.91 -32.23 58.78
CA ILE A 680 -8.26 -32.80 58.62
C ILE A 680 -8.57 -33.97 59.57
N ASP A 681 -7.63 -34.36 60.42
CA ASP A 681 -7.78 -35.43 61.43
C ASP A 681 -8.66 -34.97 62.62
N ALA A 682 -9.92 -34.64 62.32
CA ALA A 682 -10.93 -34.33 63.32
C ALA A 682 -11.17 -35.49 64.31
N PRO A 683 -11.16 -36.78 63.90
CA PRO A 683 -11.31 -37.90 64.84
C PRO A 683 -10.24 -37.94 65.95
N LEU A 684 -8.98 -37.58 65.66
CA LEU A 684 -7.92 -37.52 66.68
C LEU A 684 -8.19 -36.46 67.75
N TRP A 685 -8.64 -35.26 67.34
CA TRP A 685 -8.94 -34.18 68.28
C TRP A 685 -10.25 -34.44 69.06
N GLN A 686 -11.26 -35.05 68.45
CA GLN A 686 -12.45 -35.55 69.15
C GLN A 686 -12.09 -36.56 70.25
N GLY A 687 -11.18 -37.50 69.94
CA GLY A 687 -10.69 -38.47 70.92
C GLY A 687 -9.87 -37.85 72.06
N LYS A 688 -9.10 -36.78 71.80
CA LYS A 688 -8.35 -36.05 72.84
C LYS A 688 -9.27 -35.25 73.76
N VAL A 689 -10.24 -34.53 73.20
CA VAL A 689 -11.25 -33.80 73.98
C VAL A 689 -12.02 -34.76 74.88
N GLY A 690 -12.50 -35.90 74.35
CA GLY A 690 -13.22 -36.90 75.15
C GLY A 690 -12.40 -37.51 76.30
N ARG A 691 -11.08 -37.70 76.14
CA ARG A 691 -10.20 -38.20 77.22
C ARG A 691 -9.97 -37.17 78.32
N ILE A 692 -9.76 -35.90 77.96
CA ILE A 692 -9.58 -34.81 78.92
C ILE A 692 -10.89 -34.55 79.68
N GLU A 693 -12.03 -34.66 79.02
CA GLU A 693 -13.37 -34.58 79.64
C GLU A 693 -13.63 -35.74 80.60
N GLN A 694 -13.22 -36.98 80.25
CA GLN A 694 -13.30 -38.13 81.15
C GLN A 694 -12.39 -37.99 82.39
N GLN A 695 -11.18 -37.45 82.23
CA GLN A 695 -10.26 -37.15 83.33
C GLN A 695 -10.81 -36.05 84.25
N LEU A 696 -11.43 -35.02 83.69
CA LEU A 696 -12.08 -33.95 84.46
C LEU A 696 -13.29 -34.48 85.26
N ASN A 697 -14.08 -35.39 84.66
CA ASN A 697 -15.26 -35.97 85.31
C ASN A 697 -14.93 -36.98 86.43
N GLN A 698 -13.78 -37.66 86.36
CA GLN A 698 -13.32 -38.58 87.43
C GLN A 698 -12.84 -37.86 88.70
N TRP A 699 -12.39 -36.60 88.59
CA TRP A 699 -11.80 -35.85 89.70
C TRP A 699 -12.78 -34.93 90.43
N VAL A 700 -13.94 -34.65 89.84
CA VAL A 700 -15.01 -33.83 90.44
C VAL A 700 -15.91 -34.63 91.39
N ALA A 701 -15.76 -35.96 91.46
CA ALA A 701 -16.58 -36.88 92.26
C ALA A 701 -16.17 -37.02 93.74
N SER A 702 -15.09 -36.38 94.20
CA SER A 702 -14.54 -36.57 95.55
C SER A 702 -14.31 -35.25 96.30
N GLY A 703 -15.14 -35.01 97.32
CA GLY A 703 -14.85 -34.08 98.43
C GLY A 703 -15.89 -32.95 98.63
N SER A 704 -16.70 -33.07 99.69
CA SER A 704 -17.82 -32.18 100.01
C SER A 704 -17.50 -30.99 100.93
N ASP A 705 -16.26 -30.84 101.41
CA ASP A 705 -15.90 -29.74 102.35
C ASP A 705 -15.19 -28.56 101.65
N LEU A 706 -14.80 -28.75 100.38
CA LEU A 706 -14.31 -27.68 99.50
C LEU A 706 -15.46 -26.74 99.08
N GLN A 707 -16.72 -27.18 99.16
CA GLN A 707 -17.89 -26.53 98.56
C GLN A 707 -18.36 -25.27 99.29
N GLN A 708 -18.10 -25.09 100.59
CA GLN A 708 -18.53 -23.88 101.33
C GLN A 708 -17.51 -22.74 101.24
N CYS A 709 -16.20 -23.05 101.29
CA CYS A 709 -15.15 -22.09 100.96
C CYS A 709 -15.16 -21.78 99.46
N LYS A 710 -15.43 -22.79 98.61
CA LYS A 710 -15.76 -22.61 97.20
C LYS A 710 -17.03 -21.79 97.03
N ALA A 711 -18.10 -21.93 97.80
CA ALA A 711 -19.31 -21.11 97.60
C ALA A 711 -19.07 -19.63 97.89
N ARG A 712 -18.28 -19.29 98.92
CA ARG A 712 -17.88 -17.90 99.24
C ARG A 712 -16.87 -17.35 98.23
N TRP A 713 -15.92 -18.18 97.79
CA TRP A 713 -15.03 -17.87 96.68
C TRP A 713 -15.77 -17.81 95.34
N GLU A 714 -16.82 -18.59 95.12
CA GLU A 714 -17.65 -18.65 93.91
C GLU A 714 -18.62 -17.47 93.89
N GLU A 715 -19.09 -16.97 95.04
CA GLU A 715 -19.88 -15.74 95.10
C GLU A 715 -19.00 -14.51 94.85
N ALA A 716 -17.81 -14.45 95.47
CA ALA A 716 -16.82 -13.43 95.17
C ALA A 716 -16.30 -13.56 93.73
N LYS A 717 -16.13 -14.79 93.22
CA LYS A 717 -15.86 -15.09 91.81
C LYS A 717 -17.03 -14.82 90.91
N GLN A 718 -18.29 -14.89 91.34
CA GLN A 718 -19.46 -14.57 90.51
C GLN A 718 -19.61 -13.06 90.40
N ARG A 719 -19.33 -12.31 91.47
CA ARG A 719 -19.25 -10.84 91.40
C ARG A 719 -18.04 -10.39 90.58
N LEU A 720 -16.88 -11.02 90.80
CA LEU A 720 -15.71 -10.82 89.96
C LEU A 720 -15.95 -11.35 88.54
N ALA A 721 -16.73 -12.41 88.32
CA ALA A 721 -17.03 -12.98 87.02
C ALA A 721 -18.08 -12.16 86.29
N THR A 722 -19.01 -11.50 86.97
CA THR A 722 -19.97 -10.56 86.35
C THR A 722 -19.29 -9.23 86.04
N LEU A 723 -18.38 -8.74 86.89
CA LEU A 723 -17.50 -7.61 86.57
C LEU A 723 -16.50 -7.97 85.46
N ARG A 724 -15.89 -9.16 85.53
CA ARG A 724 -15.07 -9.71 84.45
C ARG A 724 -15.90 -10.00 83.23
N GLU A 725 -17.15 -10.40 83.29
CA GLU A 725 -17.99 -10.66 82.11
C GLU A 725 -18.42 -9.34 81.48
N ARG A 726 -18.75 -8.32 82.28
CA ARG A 726 -18.95 -6.95 81.80
C ARG A 726 -17.67 -6.41 81.17
N LYS A 727 -16.52 -6.55 81.84
CA LYS A 727 -15.21 -6.17 81.30
C LYS A 727 -14.82 -7.02 80.09
N THR A 728 -15.10 -8.31 80.07
CA THR A 728 -14.82 -9.29 78.99
C THR A 728 -15.89 -9.23 77.89
N ALA A 729 -16.99 -8.50 78.07
CA ALA A 729 -17.90 -8.09 77.00
C ALA A 729 -17.42 -6.76 76.38
N ARG A 730 -16.82 -5.87 77.19
CA ARG A 730 -16.24 -4.59 76.74
C ARG A 730 -14.82 -4.73 76.20
N MET A 731 -14.05 -5.73 76.60
CA MET A 731 -12.71 -6.06 76.12
C MET A 731 -12.70 -6.55 74.68
N PRO A 732 -13.60 -7.42 74.20
CA PRO A 732 -13.73 -7.73 72.77
C PRO A 732 -14.33 -6.57 71.99
N ALA A 733 -15.11 -5.67 72.61
CA ALA A 733 -15.43 -4.40 71.97
C ALA A 733 -14.16 -3.56 71.79
N LYS A 734 -13.38 -3.28 72.86
CA LYS A 734 -12.13 -2.51 72.79
C LYS A 734 -11.05 -3.19 71.95
N ALA A 735 -10.82 -4.49 72.10
CA ALA A 735 -9.91 -5.31 71.29
C ALA A 735 -10.42 -5.42 69.85
N GLY A 736 -11.73 -5.52 69.64
CA GLY A 736 -12.35 -5.43 68.33
C GLY A 736 -12.13 -4.07 67.67
N TRP A 737 -12.17 -2.98 68.45
CA TRP A 737 -11.88 -1.62 67.97
C TRP A 737 -10.36 -1.35 67.84
N ILE A 738 -9.50 -2.00 68.62
CA ILE A 738 -8.02 -1.97 68.51
C ILE A 738 -7.53 -2.84 67.35
N MET A 739 -8.17 -3.98 67.09
CA MET A 739 -7.92 -4.87 65.93
C MET A 739 -8.53 -4.29 64.65
N LYS A 740 -9.67 -3.60 64.76
CA LYS A 740 -10.22 -2.72 63.70
C LYS A 740 -9.46 -1.41 63.58
N LYS A 741 -8.59 -1.05 64.53
CA LYS A 741 -7.57 0.00 64.36
C LYS A 741 -6.60 -0.61 63.37
N PRO A 742 -6.70 -0.28 62.09
CA PRO A 742 -6.09 -1.15 61.10
C PRO A 742 -4.58 -0.90 61.19
N THR A 743 -3.83 -1.86 61.69
CA THR A 743 -2.37 -1.97 61.47
C THR A 743 -2.06 -1.97 59.97
N ARG A 744 -3.06 -2.32 59.13
CA ARG A 744 -3.06 -2.15 57.67
C ARG A 744 -3.43 -0.75 57.16
N SER A 745 -3.98 0.14 58.00
CA SER A 745 -4.29 1.52 57.60
C SER A 745 -3.09 2.43 57.82
N ALA A 746 -2.30 2.26 58.89
CA ALA A 746 -1.06 3.04 59.02
C ALA A 746 -0.05 2.74 57.89
N SER A 747 -0.03 1.51 57.36
CA SER A 747 0.78 1.12 56.20
C SER A 747 0.17 1.50 54.84
N ARG A 748 -1.15 1.76 54.75
CA ARG A 748 -1.82 2.34 53.57
C ARG A 748 -1.90 3.89 53.61
N ILE A 749 -1.84 4.49 54.79
CA ILE A 749 -1.89 5.94 55.03
C ILE A 749 -0.50 6.56 54.89
N LYS A 750 0.59 5.88 55.32
CA LYS A 750 1.96 6.35 55.07
C LYS A 750 2.29 6.57 53.58
N PRO A 751 1.96 5.65 52.65
CA PRO A 751 2.16 5.90 51.22
C PRO A 751 1.23 6.99 50.70
N ALA A 752 -0.03 7.12 51.16
CA ALA A 752 -0.91 8.23 50.75
C ALA A 752 -0.39 9.61 51.22
N ARG A 753 0.21 9.68 52.42
CA ARG A 753 0.87 10.89 52.95
C ARG A 753 2.19 11.17 52.24
N LEU A 754 2.98 10.15 51.90
CA LEU A 754 4.22 10.28 51.10
C LEU A 754 3.93 10.61 49.63
N LEU A 755 2.80 10.15 49.08
CA LEU A 755 2.31 10.49 47.74
C LEU A 755 1.83 11.95 47.69
N SER A 756 1.11 12.43 48.71
CA SER A 756 0.67 13.84 48.79
C SER A 756 1.81 14.81 49.14
N LEU A 757 2.76 14.42 50.00
CA LEU A 757 3.97 15.21 50.30
C LEU A 757 4.97 15.19 49.14
N GLY A 758 5.17 14.05 48.48
CA GLY A 758 6.06 13.89 47.33
C GLY A 758 5.56 14.59 46.07
N TRP A 759 4.23 14.73 45.89
CA TRP A 759 3.64 15.58 44.86
C TRP A 759 3.67 17.07 45.24
N LYS A 760 3.55 17.45 46.52
CA LYS A 760 3.76 18.85 46.92
C LYS A 760 5.19 19.35 46.65
N THR A 761 6.20 18.49 46.79
CA THR A 761 7.59 18.84 46.41
C THR A 761 7.88 18.69 44.91
N LYS A 762 7.26 17.74 44.20
CA LYS A 762 7.42 17.61 42.74
C LYS A 762 6.60 18.60 41.91
N CYS A 763 5.42 19.04 42.34
CA CYS A 763 4.67 20.11 41.65
C CYS A 763 5.39 21.46 41.70
N VAL A 764 6.19 21.70 42.75
CA VAL A 764 7.02 22.92 42.83
C VAL A 764 8.24 22.83 41.90
N PHE A 765 8.77 21.63 41.62
CA PHE A 765 9.93 21.43 40.73
C PHE A 765 9.56 21.20 39.25
N CYS A 766 8.38 20.66 38.94
CA CYS A 766 7.95 20.41 37.55
C CYS A 766 7.54 21.67 36.77
N CYS A 767 7.40 22.83 37.42
CA CYS A 767 7.22 24.10 36.71
C CYS A 767 8.54 24.71 36.20
N ASN A 768 9.71 24.13 36.51
CA ASN A 768 11.01 24.62 36.05
C ASN A 768 12.01 23.46 35.86
N ASN A 769 11.94 22.73 34.74
CA ASN A 769 13.15 22.33 33.99
C ASN A 769 12.82 21.46 32.76
N GLU A 770 13.31 21.92 31.62
CA GLU A 770 13.61 21.12 30.43
C GLU A 770 14.90 20.32 30.68
N SER A 771 14.81 18.98 30.78
CA SER A 771 15.88 18.06 30.33
C SER A 771 15.52 16.62 30.70
N GLY A 772 15.63 15.72 29.73
CA GLY A 772 15.18 14.33 29.81
C GLY A 772 16.10 13.38 30.58
N LEU A 773 15.67 12.10 30.53
CA LEU A 773 16.25 10.84 31.04
C LEU A 773 15.91 10.48 32.49
N TRP A 774 14.98 9.53 32.67
CA TRP A 774 15.07 8.49 33.71
C TRP A 774 14.45 7.16 33.24
N THR A 775 15.10 6.07 33.65
CA THR A 775 15.09 4.72 33.07
C THR A 775 13.96 3.80 33.57
N THR A 776 13.60 2.84 32.72
CA THR A 776 12.47 1.89 32.69
C THR A 776 12.42 0.80 33.77
N ARG A 777 13.00 0.99 34.96
CA ARG A 777 13.07 -0.08 35.98
C ARG A 777 12.01 -0.02 37.10
N SER A 778 11.22 1.05 37.17
CA SER A 778 10.29 1.28 38.30
C SER A 778 8.83 0.88 38.03
N CYS A 779 8.43 0.62 36.77
CA CYS A 779 7.03 0.34 36.42
C CYS A 779 6.56 -1.09 36.77
N LEU A 780 7.47 -2.06 36.89
CA LEU A 780 7.11 -3.47 37.10
C LEU A 780 6.58 -3.77 38.52
N ASN A 781 6.93 -2.95 39.52
CA ASN A 781 6.44 -3.16 40.90
C ASN A 781 5.09 -2.49 41.20
N TRP A 782 4.57 -1.62 40.32
CA TRP A 782 3.34 -0.86 40.57
C TRP A 782 2.06 -1.61 40.16
N ARG A 783 2.14 -2.44 39.11
CA ARG A 783 0.99 -3.23 38.62
C ARG A 783 0.57 -4.35 39.59
N PHE A 784 1.52 -4.84 40.39
CA PHE A 784 1.28 -5.88 41.39
C PHE A 784 0.53 -5.37 42.63
N TRP A 785 0.62 -4.07 42.93
CA TRP A 785 0.02 -3.47 44.14
C TRP A 785 -1.41 -2.94 43.92
N LEU A 786 -1.74 -2.50 42.70
CA LEU A 786 -3.09 -2.01 42.37
C LEU A 786 -4.14 -3.13 42.30
N ASN A 787 -3.78 -4.31 41.78
CA ASN A 787 -4.71 -5.44 41.70
C ASN A 787 -5.17 -5.95 43.08
N HIS A 788 -4.37 -5.77 44.13
CA HIS A 788 -4.75 -6.16 45.50
C HIS A 788 -5.67 -5.16 46.21
N ILE A 789 -5.90 -3.97 45.64
CA ILE A 789 -6.83 -2.98 46.19
C ILE A 789 -8.21 -3.06 45.50
N ALA A 790 -8.25 -3.46 44.23
CA ALA A 790 -9.52 -3.67 43.51
C ALA A 790 -10.25 -4.96 43.91
N SER A 791 -9.54 -6.00 44.36
CA SER A 791 -10.13 -7.31 44.72
C SER A 791 -10.75 -7.35 46.13
N GLY A 792 -11.15 -6.21 46.69
CA GLY A 792 -11.67 -6.10 48.06
C GLY A 792 -12.65 -4.96 48.26
N TRP A 793 -13.35 -4.59 47.18
CA TRP A 793 -14.56 -3.78 47.21
C TRP A 793 -15.78 -4.66 47.00
#